data_AF-A0AAP3DER3-F1
#
_entry.id   AF-A0AAP3DER3-F1
#
_cell.length_a   1.000
_cell.length_b   1.000
_cell.length_c   1.000
_cell.angle_alpha   90.00
_cell.angle_beta   90.00
_cell.angle_gamma   90.00
#
_symmetry.space_group_name_H-M   'P 1'
#
loop_
_entity.id
_entity.type
_entity.pdbx_description
1 polymer ?
#
loop_
_entity_poly.entity_id
_entity_poly.type
_entity_poly.pdbx_seq_one_letter_code
_entity_poly.pdbx_strand_id
1 'polypeptide(L)'
;MTSVLEISFGRNRSDINWKPDYLTWEEFVEKLRKIRRTSESMAEYDRMTKAQKGKIKDGPAYVGGFIRGGRRKKENVENRWLITLDVDHADEDFCFAVDLILGGQAYVIYSTHSHRSNACKYRLVAPVSRPMSPDEYAAVSRKLADQIGMTSFDKTTFDVHRLMYLPSCSKDAKPFLEESEGDPIDVDAVLNSYVDWRNPLEWPRHPGEEATEKKRSNRMEDPRSKAGIVGAFCRAYTISEAIETYLEGVYEPVSHEGRYTYVGSTSYGGLVVYDEDTFAFSHHESDPISGREVNAFDLVRLNRFGELDDNASDRTNVSKLPSYKAMVDLAIKDIKVKRDIISEEFGEREEIDESDLDWMTQLEMHPKNPKVVLSNAWNAELILTHGDFANVLAYDAFGNTEVIRKDLPWRKRERVNADYEPWLGADDRRLQHYFGKRYGFKSEAVIKNALTEVVHQNTFHPIKEYLEDQQWDGAGRLDTLFIDYLGAEDSPYTRSVTRKMFVAAVKRLYEPGCKFDQMLVLVGPQGCGKSSLIAVMGRQWFSDSLRTFDNKEAGEHLQGSWIFEIGELAAMKKAEVEEIKQFLSKENDKYRVAYDRQVSEFPRKCVFFGTTNNHNFLKDTTGNRRFWPVTVDPEQRKKNHFEQLTDREVGQIWAEALSLYRGGESLNLTREIAEMAQKIQEGHMDIDPREGLVHEYLNALLPDNWDDMDLWARRSYLEKPTGTIPRARVCAAEIWAECLGNDPAKFNVWEARSLYDILRGVPNWKERVPSRTKFKLYGLQTTFEKSINK
;
A
#
# COMPACT_ATOMS: atom_id res chain seq x y z
N MET A 1 -43.06 25.81 59.05
CA MET A 1 -43.39 25.47 57.65
C MET A 1 -42.85 24.08 57.43
N THR A 2 -43.70 23.09 57.17
CA THR A 2 -43.29 21.71 56.91
C THR A 2 -42.45 21.70 55.63
N SER A 3 -41.17 21.34 55.74
CA SER A 3 -40.28 21.21 54.60
C SER A 3 -40.75 20.08 53.69
N VAL A 4 -40.76 20.33 52.38
CA VAL A 4 -41.07 19.32 51.36
C VAL A 4 -39.82 18.49 51.11
N LEU A 5 -39.93 17.17 51.25
CA LEU A 5 -38.85 16.20 51.07
C LEU A 5 -38.89 15.65 49.64
N GLU A 6 -37.73 15.59 48.98
CA GLU A 6 -37.59 14.97 47.67
C GLU A 6 -37.22 13.49 47.83
N ILE A 7 -38.10 12.60 47.35
CA ILE A 7 -37.93 11.15 47.51
C ILE A 7 -38.18 10.47 46.16
N SER A 8 -37.23 9.69 45.68
CA SER A 8 -37.35 8.97 44.42
C SER A 8 -37.88 7.56 44.63
N PHE A 9 -38.96 7.19 43.94
CA PHE A 9 -39.62 5.88 44.07
C PHE A 9 -39.38 5.00 42.84
N GLY A 10 -39.19 3.70 43.07
CA GLY A 10 -39.06 2.65 42.06
C GLY A 10 -40.04 1.51 42.30
N ARG A 11 -40.45 0.82 41.23
CA ARG A 11 -41.38 -0.32 41.32
C ARG A 11 -40.75 -1.57 41.96
N ASN A 12 -39.44 -1.72 41.78
CA ASN A 12 -38.61 -2.81 42.28
C ASN A 12 -37.13 -2.40 42.19
N ARG A 13 -36.22 -3.25 42.66
CA ARG A 13 -34.77 -2.92 42.66
C ARG A 13 -34.13 -2.76 41.28
N SER A 14 -34.74 -3.38 40.27
CA SER A 14 -34.26 -3.41 38.88
C SER A 14 -34.92 -2.32 38.03
N ASP A 15 -35.71 -1.43 38.63
CA ASP A 15 -36.33 -0.33 37.92
C ASP A 15 -35.24 0.63 37.42
N ILE A 16 -35.35 1.02 36.15
CA ILE A 16 -34.42 1.96 35.49
C ILE A 16 -35.01 3.36 35.41
N ASN A 17 -36.27 3.55 35.85
CA ASN A 17 -36.98 4.82 35.81
C ASN A 17 -37.60 5.14 37.19
N TRP A 18 -36.74 5.60 38.09
CA TRP A 18 -37.07 6.11 39.42
C TRP A 18 -37.72 7.48 39.31
N LYS A 19 -38.90 7.63 39.89
CA LYS A 19 -39.70 8.85 39.78
C LYS A 19 -39.59 9.66 41.07
N PRO A 20 -39.17 10.94 41.00
CA PRO A 20 -39.20 11.82 42.15
C PRO A 20 -40.66 12.10 42.55
N ASP A 21 -40.89 12.16 43.86
CA ASP A 21 -42.14 12.55 44.50
C ASP A 21 -41.78 13.53 45.64
N TYR A 22 -42.69 14.46 45.91
CA TYR A 22 -42.46 15.58 46.82
C TYR A 22 -43.45 15.48 47.97
N LEU A 23 -42.95 15.09 49.15
CA LEU A 23 -43.79 14.70 50.29
C LEU A 23 -43.37 15.45 51.55
N THR A 24 -44.32 15.78 52.40
CA THR A 24 -44.03 16.12 53.80
C THR A 24 -43.59 14.86 54.56
N TRP A 25 -42.93 15.04 55.71
CA TRP A 25 -42.55 13.92 56.57
C TRP A 25 -43.75 13.04 56.95
N GLU A 26 -44.88 13.65 57.35
CA GLU A 26 -46.12 12.95 57.69
C GLU A 26 -46.66 12.12 56.52
N GLU A 27 -46.71 12.70 55.31
CA GLU A 27 -47.15 11.99 54.11
C GLU A 27 -46.25 10.81 53.76
N PHE A 28 -44.95 10.93 54.00
CA PHE A 28 -44.01 9.84 53.81
C PHE A 28 -44.18 8.73 54.85
N VAL A 29 -44.35 9.07 56.13
CA VAL A 29 -44.62 8.10 57.20
C VAL A 29 -45.94 7.36 56.94
N GLU A 30 -46.98 8.03 56.44
CA GLU A 30 -48.23 7.40 55.98
C GLU A 30 -48.01 6.34 54.88
N LYS A 31 -47.01 6.53 54.01
CA LYS A 31 -46.63 5.47 53.04
C LYS A 31 -45.96 4.28 53.71
N LEU A 32 -45.22 4.48 54.80
CA LEU A 32 -44.60 3.40 55.58
C LEU A 32 -45.62 2.63 56.43
N ARG A 33 -46.69 3.27 56.89
CA ARG A 33 -47.81 2.57 57.57
C ARG A 33 -48.50 1.53 56.67
N LYS A 34 -48.35 1.64 55.33
CA LYS A 34 -48.92 0.71 54.35
C LYS A 34 -48.00 -0.49 54.12
N ILE A 35 -48.38 -1.63 54.68
CA ILE A 35 -47.55 -2.84 54.69
C ILE A 35 -48.01 -3.82 53.61
N ARG A 36 -47.10 -4.18 52.69
CA ARG A 36 -47.36 -5.18 51.65
C ARG A 36 -47.24 -6.60 52.21
N ARG A 37 -48.35 -7.32 52.32
CA ARG A 37 -48.36 -8.76 52.68
C ARG A 37 -48.15 -9.65 51.45
N THR A 38 -47.22 -10.59 51.55
CA THR A 38 -46.95 -11.61 50.53
C THR A 38 -47.63 -12.93 50.88
N SER A 39 -47.73 -13.86 49.92
CA SER A 39 -48.59 -15.05 50.03
C SER A 39 -47.96 -16.22 50.80
N GLU A 40 -46.64 -16.22 50.99
CA GLU A 40 -45.93 -17.20 51.78
C GLU A 40 -46.04 -16.93 53.28
N SER A 41 -45.90 -17.99 54.08
CA SER A 41 -45.64 -17.90 55.52
C SER A 41 -44.16 -17.66 55.80
N MET A 42 -43.83 -17.16 57.00
CA MET A 42 -42.44 -16.94 57.39
C MET A 42 -41.62 -18.25 57.40
N ALA A 43 -42.25 -19.37 57.77
CA ALA A 43 -41.61 -20.69 57.70
C ALA A 43 -41.33 -21.16 56.26
N GLU A 44 -42.22 -20.86 55.31
CA GLU A 44 -42.00 -21.09 53.88
C GLU A 44 -40.87 -20.19 53.36
N TYR A 45 -40.90 -18.91 53.74
CA TYR A 45 -39.85 -17.93 53.41
C TYR A 45 -38.48 -18.42 53.86
N ASP A 46 -38.35 -18.92 55.08
CA ASP A 46 -37.06 -19.34 55.65
C ASP A 46 -36.40 -20.50 54.90
N ARG A 47 -37.21 -21.42 54.35
CA ARG A 47 -36.74 -22.55 53.52
C ARG A 47 -36.30 -22.14 52.12
N MET A 48 -36.58 -20.92 51.68
CA MET A 48 -36.22 -20.45 50.35
C MET A 48 -34.73 -20.13 50.22
N THR A 49 -34.21 -20.35 49.01
CA THR A 49 -32.86 -19.90 48.64
C THR A 49 -32.76 -18.37 48.69
N LYS A 50 -31.53 -17.83 48.83
CA LYS A 50 -31.28 -16.38 48.81
C LYS A 50 -31.89 -15.69 47.58
N ALA A 51 -31.85 -16.33 46.41
CA ALA A 51 -32.42 -15.80 45.19
C ALA A 51 -33.96 -15.71 45.23
N GLN A 52 -34.62 -16.75 45.76
CA GLN A 52 -36.08 -16.78 45.94
C GLN A 52 -36.52 -15.75 47.01
N LYS A 53 -35.82 -15.69 48.15
CA LYS A 53 -36.00 -14.67 49.20
C LYS A 53 -35.90 -13.25 48.64
N GLY A 54 -34.95 -13.03 47.73
CA GLY A 54 -34.76 -11.77 47.02
C GLY A 54 -35.95 -11.41 46.13
N LYS A 55 -36.50 -12.37 45.37
CA LYS A 55 -37.68 -12.14 44.50
C LYS A 55 -38.94 -11.78 45.29
N ILE A 56 -39.17 -12.41 46.44
CA ILE A 56 -40.32 -12.11 47.30
C ILE A 56 -40.22 -10.71 47.90
N LYS A 57 -39.02 -10.36 48.38
CA LYS A 57 -38.72 -9.02 48.90
C LYS A 57 -38.84 -7.93 47.84
N ASP A 58 -38.59 -8.27 46.58
CA ASP A 58 -38.57 -7.31 45.50
C ASP A 58 -39.94 -6.65 45.30
N GLY A 59 -39.95 -5.32 45.31
CA GLY A 59 -41.19 -4.56 45.42
C GLY A 59 -40.95 -3.07 45.47
N PRO A 60 -42.03 -2.28 45.69
CA PRO A 60 -41.94 -0.84 45.78
C PRO A 60 -40.81 -0.42 46.74
N ALA A 61 -39.96 0.46 46.25
CA ALA A 61 -38.76 0.91 46.94
C ALA A 61 -38.61 2.42 46.78
N TYR A 62 -37.78 3.01 47.63
CA TYR A 62 -37.46 4.42 47.58
C TYR A 62 -35.97 4.66 47.83
N VAL A 63 -35.48 5.78 47.33
CA VAL A 63 -34.24 6.43 47.76
C VAL A 63 -34.67 7.76 48.38
N GLY A 64 -34.22 8.04 49.60
CA GLY A 64 -34.57 9.25 50.34
C GLY A 64 -33.86 10.49 49.82
N GLY A 65 -34.01 10.78 48.53
CA GLY A 65 -33.35 11.86 47.82
C GLY A 65 -33.74 11.92 46.34
N PHE A 66 -33.22 12.92 45.63
CA PHE A 66 -33.47 13.12 44.20
C PHE A 66 -32.50 12.34 43.31
N ILE A 67 -33.04 11.55 42.38
CA ILE A 67 -32.28 10.83 41.34
C ILE A 67 -32.46 11.56 40.00
N ARG A 68 -31.39 12.24 39.57
CA ARG A 68 -31.35 12.95 38.29
C ARG A 68 -31.46 11.96 37.12
N GLY A 69 -32.29 12.29 36.14
CA GLY A 69 -32.50 11.46 34.94
C GLY A 69 -33.22 10.13 35.21
N GLY A 70 -33.73 9.89 36.42
CA GLY A 70 -34.52 8.71 36.79
C GLY A 70 -33.71 7.41 36.90
N ARG A 71 -32.40 7.42 36.68
CA ARG A 71 -31.58 6.21 36.75
C ARG A 71 -30.78 6.15 38.05
N ARG A 72 -31.05 5.15 38.90
CA ARG A 72 -30.36 4.98 40.19
C ARG A 72 -28.93 4.48 40.03
N LYS A 73 -27.98 5.41 39.98
CA LYS A 73 -26.53 5.19 40.12
C LYS A 73 -25.94 6.22 41.10
N LYS A 74 -24.70 6.04 41.55
CA LYS A 74 -24.03 6.94 42.51
C LYS A 74 -23.98 8.37 41.98
N GLU A 75 -23.50 8.54 40.76
CA GLU A 75 -23.31 9.81 40.05
C GLU A 75 -24.62 10.55 39.70
N ASN A 76 -25.77 9.85 39.79
CA ASN A 76 -27.07 10.41 39.49
C ASN A 76 -27.86 10.83 40.73
N VAL A 77 -27.35 10.56 41.95
CA VAL A 77 -27.99 11.08 43.16
C VAL A 77 -27.53 12.51 43.36
N GLU A 78 -28.46 13.45 43.24
CA GLU A 78 -28.17 14.87 43.37
C GLU A 78 -28.13 15.31 44.84
N ASN A 79 -29.09 14.79 45.62
CA ASN A 79 -29.19 15.10 47.04
C ASN A 79 -29.86 13.96 47.83
N ARG A 80 -29.79 14.06 49.16
CA ARG A 80 -30.49 13.19 50.11
C ARG A 80 -31.24 14.04 51.13
N TRP A 81 -32.53 13.77 51.29
CA TRP A 81 -33.44 14.39 52.27
C TRP A 81 -33.76 13.49 53.46
N LEU A 82 -33.40 12.21 53.38
CA LEU A 82 -33.56 11.26 54.48
C LEU A 82 -32.27 10.51 54.77
N ILE A 83 -31.95 10.42 56.06
CA ILE A 83 -31.06 9.38 56.57
C ILE A 83 -31.83 8.07 56.52
N THR A 84 -31.30 7.07 55.80
CA THR A 84 -31.90 5.73 55.71
C THR A 84 -30.84 4.71 56.05
N LEU A 85 -31.03 3.98 57.14
CA LEU A 85 -30.09 2.99 57.65
C LEU A 85 -30.72 1.59 57.70
N ASP A 86 -30.12 0.62 57.02
CA ASP A 86 -30.54 -0.79 56.99
C ASP A 86 -29.94 -1.51 58.20
N VAL A 87 -30.80 -1.91 59.14
CA VAL A 87 -30.41 -2.50 60.43
C VAL A 87 -30.56 -4.01 60.33
N ASP A 88 -29.44 -4.71 60.21
CA ASP A 88 -29.40 -6.15 59.95
C ASP A 88 -29.06 -6.99 61.19
N HIS A 89 -28.50 -6.35 62.21
CA HIS A 89 -27.97 -6.95 63.44
C HIS A 89 -28.40 -6.18 64.71
N ALA A 90 -29.70 -5.84 64.82
CA ALA A 90 -30.23 -5.19 66.02
C ALA A 90 -30.22 -6.15 67.23
N ASP A 91 -29.73 -5.67 68.37
CA ASP A 91 -29.89 -6.30 69.67
C ASP A 91 -31.19 -5.85 70.37
N GLU A 92 -31.43 -6.32 71.58
CA GLU A 92 -32.66 -6.01 72.35
C GLU A 92 -32.73 -4.52 72.77
N ASP A 93 -31.58 -3.84 72.85
CA ASP A 93 -31.48 -2.45 73.29
C ASP A 93 -31.46 -1.45 72.12
N PHE A 94 -31.46 -1.91 70.87
CA PHE A 94 -31.31 -1.06 69.68
C PHE A 94 -32.32 0.11 69.63
N CYS A 95 -33.62 -0.15 69.83
CA CYS A 95 -34.63 0.92 69.81
C CYS A 95 -34.38 1.96 70.92
N PHE A 96 -33.93 1.52 72.10
CA PHE A 96 -33.58 2.42 73.20
C PHE A 96 -32.34 3.25 72.87
N ALA A 97 -31.31 2.66 72.24
CA ALA A 97 -30.14 3.39 71.78
C ALA A 97 -30.50 4.45 70.73
N VAL A 98 -31.43 4.15 69.82
CA VAL A 98 -31.95 5.12 68.86
C VAL A 98 -32.67 6.26 69.57
N ASP A 99 -33.59 5.98 70.49
CA ASP A 99 -34.33 7.01 71.24
C ASP A 99 -33.39 7.87 72.12
N LEU A 100 -32.33 7.28 72.68
CA LEU A 100 -31.32 8.01 73.46
C LEU A 100 -30.51 9.00 72.62
N ILE A 101 -30.13 8.60 71.39
CA ILE A 101 -29.28 9.41 70.50
C ILE A 101 -30.11 10.40 69.68
N LEU A 102 -31.29 9.99 69.22
CA LEU A 102 -32.22 10.77 68.39
C LEU A 102 -33.41 11.35 69.18
N GLY A 103 -33.30 11.39 70.51
CA GLY A 103 -34.35 11.91 71.38
C GLY A 103 -34.67 13.37 71.07
N GLY A 104 -35.92 13.63 70.70
CA GLY A 104 -36.39 14.96 70.28
C GLY A 104 -36.27 15.23 68.77
N GLN A 105 -35.68 14.32 67.99
CA GLN A 105 -35.75 14.35 66.54
C GLN A 105 -36.82 13.42 65.98
N ALA A 106 -37.37 13.77 64.82
CA ALA A 106 -38.28 12.91 64.10
C ALA A 106 -37.56 11.69 63.53
N TYR A 107 -38.08 10.49 63.77
CA TYR A 107 -37.61 9.26 63.11
C TYR A 107 -38.69 8.19 63.07
N VAL A 108 -38.49 7.19 62.20
CA VAL A 108 -39.31 5.98 62.13
C VAL A 108 -38.42 4.75 62.01
N ILE A 109 -38.72 3.74 62.82
CA ILE A 109 -38.13 2.40 62.75
C ILE A 109 -39.20 1.46 62.24
N TYR A 110 -38.94 0.78 61.12
CA TYR A 110 -39.88 -0.22 60.59
C TYR A 110 -39.20 -1.55 60.26
N SER A 111 -39.94 -2.65 60.45
CA SER A 111 -39.44 -4.00 60.15
C SER A 111 -39.15 -4.23 58.67
N THR A 112 -38.03 -4.87 58.37
CA THR A 112 -37.80 -5.46 57.04
C THR A 112 -38.63 -6.74 56.87
N HIS A 113 -38.74 -7.23 55.64
CA HIS A 113 -39.43 -8.48 55.34
C HIS A 113 -38.90 -9.71 56.08
N SER A 114 -37.63 -9.69 56.50
CA SER A 114 -37.02 -10.80 57.25
C SER A 114 -37.00 -10.59 58.75
N HIS A 115 -37.75 -9.62 59.26
CA HIS A 115 -37.88 -9.40 60.69
C HIS A 115 -38.57 -10.60 61.38
N ARG A 116 -38.06 -10.99 62.54
CA ARG A 116 -38.72 -11.89 63.50
C ARG A 116 -38.24 -11.55 64.91
N SER A 117 -39.02 -11.95 65.92
CA SER A 117 -38.78 -11.59 67.33
C SER A 117 -37.42 -12.01 67.90
N ASN A 118 -36.79 -13.06 67.34
CA ASN A 118 -35.47 -13.55 67.78
C ASN A 118 -34.32 -13.14 66.85
N ALA A 119 -34.59 -12.32 65.82
CA ALA A 119 -33.60 -11.81 64.89
C ALA A 119 -34.17 -10.57 64.20
N CYS A 120 -34.18 -9.50 64.97
CA CYS A 120 -34.75 -8.21 64.62
C CYS A 120 -33.96 -7.58 63.47
N LYS A 121 -34.69 -7.22 62.40
CA LYS A 121 -34.16 -6.51 61.24
C LYS A 121 -35.05 -5.33 60.91
N TYR A 122 -34.49 -4.14 60.94
CA TYR A 122 -35.23 -2.88 60.82
C TYR A 122 -34.66 -1.99 59.73
N ARG A 123 -35.36 -0.90 59.47
CA ARG A 123 -34.82 0.28 58.83
C ARG A 123 -35.11 1.48 59.71
N LEU A 124 -34.07 2.24 60.00
CA LEU A 124 -34.17 3.53 60.67
C LEU A 124 -34.18 4.61 59.59
N VAL A 125 -35.21 5.47 59.63
CA VAL A 125 -35.37 6.57 58.70
C VAL A 125 -35.63 7.86 59.47
N ALA A 126 -34.91 8.92 59.13
CA ALA A 126 -35.08 10.23 59.75
C ALA A 126 -35.00 11.35 58.69
N PRO A 127 -35.88 12.38 58.75
CA PRO A 127 -35.78 13.56 57.90
C PRO A 127 -34.65 14.47 58.40
N VAL A 128 -34.11 15.29 57.50
CA VAL A 128 -33.05 16.24 57.82
C VAL A 128 -33.48 17.70 57.59
N SER A 129 -32.78 18.64 58.23
CA SER A 129 -33.09 20.07 58.21
C SER A 129 -32.93 20.74 56.83
N ARG A 130 -32.03 20.20 55.98
CA ARG A 130 -31.74 20.67 54.62
C ARG A 130 -31.30 19.50 53.72
N PRO A 131 -31.34 19.61 52.38
CA PRO A 131 -30.81 18.56 51.52
C PRO A 131 -29.30 18.39 51.74
N MET A 132 -28.85 17.14 51.76
CA MET A 132 -27.45 16.76 51.85
C MET A 132 -26.91 16.43 50.46
N SER A 133 -25.68 16.86 50.15
CA SER A 133 -24.93 16.32 49.03
C SER A 133 -24.63 14.82 49.23
N PRO A 134 -24.19 14.09 48.19
CA PRO A 134 -23.75 12.70 48.33
C PRO A 134 -22.72 12.46 49.44
N ASP A 135 -21.70 13.33 49.53
CA ASP A 135 -20.63 13.18 50.52
C ASP A 135 -21.12 13.59 51.93
N GLU A 136 -21.93 14.65 52.03
CA GLU A 136 -22.56 15.05 53.30
C GLU A 136 -23.45 13.93 53.85
N TYR A 137 -24.25 13.27 53.01
CA TYR A 137 -25.06 12.13 53.42
C TYR A 137 -24.18 11.01 53.98
N ALA A 138 -23.09 10.66 53.31
CA ALA A 138 -22.17 9.64 53.79
C ALA A 138 -21.56 10.03 55.15
N ALA A 139 -21.08 11.26 55.30
CA ALA A 139 -20.51 11.75 56.56
C ALA A 139 -21.53 11.76 57.71
N VAL A 140 -22.73 12.31 57.48
CA VAL A 140 -23.79 12.42 58.50
C VAL A 140 -24.32 11.05 58.89
N SER A 141 -24.66 10.21 57.90
CA SER A 141 -25.19 8.88 58.17
C SER A 141 -24.19 7.97 58.90
N ARG A 142 -22.90 8.06 58.58
CA ARG A 142 -21.83 7.35 59.32
C ARG A 142 -21.67 7.86 60.74
N LYS A 143 -21.75 9.18 60.96
CA LYS A 143 -21.65 9.76 62.31
C LYS A 143 -22.79 9.30 63.21
N LEU A 144 -24.02 9.35 62.70
CA LEU A 144 -25.21 8.89 63.43
C LEU A 144 -25.14 7.39 63.69
N ALA A 145 -24.71 6.60 62.71
CA ALA A 145 -24.53 5.16 62.90
C ALA A 145 -23.47 4.84 63.96
N ASP A 146 -22.38 5.60 64.02
CA ASP A 146 -21.33 5.46 65.04
C ASP A 146 -21.86 5.75 66.45
N GLN A 147 -22.65 6.83 66.61
CA GLN A 147 -23.26 7.20 67.88
C GLN A 147 -24.30 6.19 68.38
N ILE A 148 -25.09 5.61 67.48
CA ILE A 148 -26.12 4.60 67.83
C ILE A 148 -25.48 3.23 68.08
N GLY A 149 -24.50 2.85 67.25
CA GLY A 149 -23.87 1.54 67.27
C GLY A 149 -23.61 1.01 65.86
N MET A 150 -22.41 1.30 65.33
CA MET A 150 -22.04 1.04 63.93
C MET A 150 -22.28 -0.42 63.49
N THR A 151 -22.03 -1.39 64.37
CA THR A 151 -22.12 -2.83 64.07
C THR A 151 -23.55 -3.35 63.87
N SER A 152 -24.56 -2.57 64.25
CA SER A 152 -25.97 -2.92 64.06
C SER A 152 -26.43 -2.78 62.61
N PHE A 153 -25.72 -1.95 61.84
CA PHE A 153 -26.09 -1.57 60.48
C PHE A 153 -25.37 -2.42 59.41
N ASP A 154 -26.04 -2.64 58.28
CA ASP A 154 -25.38 -3.24 57.12
C ASP A 154 -24.30 -2.30 56.55
N LYS A 155 -23.11 -2.84 56.29
CA LYS A 155 -21.94 -2.06 55.82
C LYS A 155 -22.16 -1.27 54.53
N THR A 156 -23.15 -1.64 53.71
CA THR A 156 -23.47 -0.93 52.45
C THR A 156 -24.62 0.06 52.60
N THR A 157 -25.07 0.33 53.83
CA THR A 157 -26.16 1.26 54.08
C THR A 157 -25.82 2.71 53.79
N PHE A 158 -24.53 3.05 53.77
CA PHE A 158 -24.02 4.41 53.55
C PHE A 158 -23.89 4.78 52.07
N ASP A 159 -24.07 3.82 51.14
CA ASP A 159 -24.01 4.09 49.71
C ASP A 159 -25.10 5.11 49.33
N VAL A 160 -24.72 6.22 48.70
CA VAL A 160 -25.65 7.33 48.42
C VAL A 160 -26.88 6.91 47.57
N HIS A 161 -26.68 5.96 46.66
CA HIS A 161 -27.71 5.44 45.79
C HIS A 161 -28.46 4.22 46.37
N ARG A 162 -28.21 3.85 47.64
CA ARG A 162 -28.86 2.71 48.30
C ARG A 162 -30.37 2.90 48.32
N LEU A 163 -31.10 1.94 47.76
CA LEU A 163 -32.56 1.88 47.91
C LEU A 163 -32.94 1.20 49.22
N MET A 164 -34.10 1.60 49.73
CA MET A 164 -34.81 0.91 50.80
C MET A 164 -36.16 0.41 50.26
N TYR A 165 -36.52 -0.82 50.59
CA TYR A 165 -37.87 -1.30 50.26
C TYR A 165 -38.91 -0.64 51.18
N LEU A 166 -40.10 -0.39 50.64
CA LEU A 166 -41.26 -0.08 51.47
C LEU A 166 -41.64 -1.30 52.33
N PRO A 167 -42.34 -1.10 53.47
CA PRO A 167 -42.62 -2.17 54.43
C PRO A 167 -43.37 -3.34 53.80
N SER A 168 -42.88 -4.56 54.07
CA SER A 168 -43.53 -5.80 53.63
C SER A 168 -43.26 -6.93 54.61
N CYS A 169 -44.15 -7.92 54.66
CA CYS A 169 -44.01 -9.09 55.51
C CYS A 169 -44.76 -10.31 54.93
N SER A 170 -44.37 -11.52 55.34
CA SER A 170 -45.11 -12.75 55.05
C SER A 170 -46.53 -12.73 55.65
N LYS A 171 -47.42 -13.59 55.16
CA LYS A 171 -48.87 -13.55 55.51
C LYS A 171 -49.16 -13.69 57.00
N ASP A 172 -48.30 -14.37 57.74
CA ASP A 172 -48.40 -14.71 59.17
C ASP A 172 -47.43 -13.91 60.05
N ALA A 173 -46.55 -13.10 59.46
CA ALA A 173 -45.60 -12.27 60.19
C ALA A 173 -46.28 -11.05 60.82
N LYS A 174 -45.77 -10.63 61.98
CA LYS A 174 -46.18 -9.39 62.66
C LYS A 174 -45.17 -8.29 62.31
N PRO A 175 -45.56 -7.28 61.52
CA PRO A 175 -44.69 -6.16 61.23
C PRO A 175 -44.52 -5.27 62.46
N PHE A 176 -43.41 -4.55 62.50
CA PHE A 176 -43.04 -3.59 63.53
C PHE A 176 -42.95 -2.20 62.90
N LEU A 177 -43.52 -1.19 63.55
CA LEU A 177 -43.35 0.21 63.22
C LEU A 177 -43.38 1.00 64.53
N GLU A 178 -42.33 1.79 64.74
CA GLU A 178 -42.18 2.72 65.85
C GLU A 178 -41.83 4.08 65.28
N GLU A 179 -42.44 5.13 65.81
CA GLU A 179 -42.34 6.48 65.30
C GLU A 179 -42.14 7.43 66.48
N SER A 180 -41.22 8.38 66.29
CA SER A 180 -40.96 9.47 67.22
C SER A 180 -41.25 10.79 66.53
N GLU A 181 -42.02 11.65 67.20
CA GLU A 181 -42.28 13.02 66.77
C GLU A 181 -41.17 13.95 67.28
N GLY A 182 -40.71 14.87 66.45
CA GLY A 182 -39.65 15.80 66.80
C GLY A 182 -39.20 16.66 65.62
N ASP A 183 -38.11 17.39 65.81
CA ASP A 183 -37.52 18.21 64.75
C ASP A 183 -36.70 17.35 63.77
N PRO A 184 -36.54 17.76 62.49
CA PRO A 184 -35.61 17.09 61.59
C PRO A 184 -34.17 17.11 62.13
N ILE A 185 -33.36 16.10 61.77
CA ILE A 185 -31.95 16.07 62.15
C ILE A 185 -31.22 17.27 61.54
N ASP A 186 -30.55 18.06 62.38
CA ASP A 186 -29.76 19.19 61.93
C ASP A 186 -28.45 18.73 61.27
N VAL A 187 -28.41 18.82 59.94
CA VAL A 187 -27.27 18.41 59.11
C VAL A 187 -25.99 19.13 59.54
N ASP A 188 -26.07 20.45 59.71
CA ASP A 188 -24.91 21.29 59.96
C ASP A 188 -24.35 21.05 61.36
N ALA A 189 -25.23 20.79 62.34
CA ALA A 189 -24.80 20.40 63.69
C ALA A 189 -24.00 19.09 63.69
N VAL A 190 -24.43 18.08 62.92
CA VAL A 190 -23.72 16.80 62.81
C VAL A 190 -22.38 16.99 62.08
N LEU A 191 -22.35 17.72 60.96
CA LEU A 191 -21.12 17.98 60.21
C LEU A 191 -20.09 18.77 61.02
N ASN A 192 -20.53 19.74 61.83
CA ASN A 192 -19.66 20.53 62.72
C ASN A 192 -19.07 19.72 63.90
N SER A 193 -19.52 18.48 64.12
CA SER A 193 -18.92 17.58 65.12
C SER A 193 -17.66 16.86 64.64
N TYR A 194 -17.32 16.98 63.35
CA TYR A 194 -16.06 16.50 62.79
C TYR A 194 -14.94 17.54 62.95
N VAL A 195 -13.69 17.08 62.92
CA VAL A 195 -12.52 17.98 62.78
C VAL A 195 -12.53 18.56 61.36
N ASP A 196 -12.59 17.71 60.35
CA ASP A 196 -12.92 18.09 58.99
C ASP A 196 -13.77 17.01 58.29
N TRP A 197 -15.08 17.24 58.19
CA TRP A 197 -15.96 16.30 57.50
C TRP A 197 -15.65 16.20 56.00
N ARG A 198 -14.96 17.17 55.39
CA ARG A 198 -14.60 17.11 53.96
C ARG A 198 -13.46 16.16 53.67
N ASN A 199 -12.83 15.60 54.71
CA ASN A 199 -11.82 14.54 54.62
C ASN A 199 -12.49 13.16 54.83
N PRO A 200 -12.73 12.36 53.78
CA PRO A 200 -13.42 11.06 53.90
C PRO A 200 -12.67 10.01 54.74
N LEU A 201 -11.41 10.25 55.07
CA LEU A 201 -10.62 9.38 55.94
C LEU A 201 -10.99 9.53 57.42
N GLU A 202 -11.61 10.64 57.81
CA GLU A 202 -12.06 10.90 59.18
C GLU A 202 -13.44 10.33 59.48
N TRP A 203 -14.16 9.85 58.46
CA TRP A 203 -15.51 9.30 58.64
C TRP A 203 -15.46 7.95 59.36
N PRO A 204 -16.36 7.70 60.34
CA PRO A 204 -16.49 6.39 60.96
C PRO A 204 -16.74 5.29 59.92
N ARG A 205 -15.98 4.20 60.02
CA ARG A 205 -16.07 3.07 59.09
C ARG A 205 -16.65 1.84 59.79
N HIS A 206 -17.47 1.09 59.06
CA HIS A 206 -17.92 -0.19 59.57
C HIS A 206 -16.72 -1.16 59.66
N PRO A 207 -16.53 -1.93 60.74
CA PRO A 207 -15.36 -2.83 60.89
C PRO A 207 -15.17 -3.83 59.73
N GLY A 208 -16.27 -4.22 59.09
CA GLY A 208 -16.27 -5.05 57.88
C GLY A 208 -15.73 -4.38 56.61
N GLU A 209 -15.58 -3.04 56.57
CA GLU A 209 -14.95 -2.29 55.47
C GLU A 209 -13.42 -2.40 55.53
N GLU A 210 -12.80 -2.29 56.72
CA GLU A 210 -11.34 -2.41 56.91
C GLU A 210 -10.80 -3.80 56.51
N ALA A 211 -11.55 -4.85 56.82
CA ALA A 211 -11.20 -6.22 56.39
C ALA A 211 -11.29 -6.40 54.87
N THR A 212 -12.10 -5.58 54.19
CA THR A 212 -12.26 -5.58 52.73
C THR A 212 -11.13 -4.80 52.06
N GLU A 213 -10.69 -3.66 52.62
CA GLU A 213 -9.50 -2.92 52.17
C GLU A 213 -8.21 -3.75 52.34
N LYS A 214 -8.00 -4.41 53.49
CA LYS A 214 -6.84 -5.30 53.70
C LYS A 214 -6.84 -6.52 52.78
N LYS A 215 -8.01 -7.08 52.44
CA LYS A 215 -8.12 -8.19 51.46
C LYS A 215 -7.96 -7.75 49.99
N ARG A 216 -8.26 -6.48 49.66
CA ARG A 216 -8.09 -5.94 48.30
C ARG A 216 -6.61 -5.81 47.91
N SER A 217 -5.71 -5.73 48.90
CA SER A 217 -4.25 -5.83 48.68
C SER A 217 -3.73 -7.18 48.17
N ASN A 218 -4.60 -8.17 47.93
CA ASN A 218 -4.26 -9.32 47.06
C ASN A 218 -4.18 -8.82 45.61
N ARG A 219 -3.03 -8.21 45.33
CA ARG A 219 -2.57 -7.51 44.12
C ARG A 219 -3.32 -7.91 42.85
N MET A 220 -4.04 -6.95 42.25
CA MET A 220 -4.28 -6.99 40.81
C MET A 220 -2.93 -7.23 40.12
N GLU A 221 -2.91 -8.16 39.16
CA GLU A 221 -1.74 -8.34 38.30
C GLU A 221 -1.42 -7.02 37.61
N ASP A 222 -0.14 -6.64 37.62
CA ASP A 222 0.36 -5.41 37.01
C ASP A 222 -0.21 -5.27 35.59
N PRO A 223 -1.02 -4.24 35.31
CA PRO A 223 -1.64 -4.10 33.99
C PRO A 223 -0.60 -3.97 32.88
N ARG A 224 0.62 -3.49 33.18
CA ARG A 224 1.71 -3.31 32.21
C ARG A 224 2.28 -4.63 31.71
N SER A 225 2.15 -5.73 32.47
CA SER A 225 2.59 -7.07 32.03
C SER A 225 1.58 -7.75 31.10
N LYS A 226 0.36 -7.22 30.99
CA LYS A 226 -0.69 -7.82 30.16
C LYS A 226 -0.36 -7.62 28.68
N ALA A 227 -0.59 -8.66 27.89
CA ALA A 227 -0.52 -8.57 26.44
C ALA A 227 -1.77 -7.87 25.87
N GLY A 228 -1.61 -7.17 24.75
CA GLY A 228 -2.69 -6.52 24.01
C GLY A 228 -3.05 -5.12 24.51
N ILE A 229 -4.19 -4.60 24.03
CA ILE A 229 -4.51 -3.16 24.09
C ILE A 229 -4.56 -2.56 25.50
N VAL A 230 -4.99 -3.32 26.50
CA VAL A 230 -5.05 -2.84 27.90
C VAL A 230 -3.64 -2.65 28.45
N GLY A 231 -2.74 -3.61 28.22
CA GLY A 231 -1.36 -3.49 28.69
C GLY A 231 -0.57 -2.45 27.91
N ALA A 232 -0.76 -2.37 26.59
CA ALA A 232 -0.16 -1.33 25.76
C ALA A 232 -0.58 0.07 26.21
N PHE A 233 -1.87 0.27 26.51
CA PHE A 233 -2.35 1.53 27.06
C PHE A 233 -1.73 1.86 28.43
N CYS A 234 -1.64 0.88 29.33
CA CYS A 234 -1.07 1.08 30.67
C CYS A 234 0.47 1.21 30.68
N ARG A 235 1.17 0.80 29.61
CA ARG A 235 2.59 1.12 29.39
C ARG A 235 2.79 2.49 28.76
N ALA A 236 1.85 2.93 27.93
CA ALA A 236 1.88 4.23 27.26
C ALA A 236 1.50 5.40 28.17
N TYR A 237 0.66 5.16 29.19
CA TYR A 237 0.15 6.18 30.10
C TYR A 237 0.11 5.68 31.55
N THR A 238 0.66 6.48 32.48
CA THR A 238 0.37 6.34 33.91
C THR A 238 -1.04 6.84 34.26
N ILE A 239 -1.50 6.65 35.50
CA ILE A 239 -2.78 7.22 35.96
C ILE A 239 -2.77 8.74 35.81
N SER A 240 -1.71 9.41 36.27
CA SER A 240 -1.59 10.86 36.22
C SER A 240 -1.58 11.40 34.78
N GLU A 241 -0.82 10.77 33.88
CA GLU A 241 -0.80 11.14 32.46
C GLU A 241 -2.14 10.89 31.76
N ALA A 242 -2.85 9.82 32.12
CA ALA A 242 -4.17 9.52 31.58
C ALA A 242 -5.22 10.55 32.05
N ILE A 243 -5.09 11.06 33.29
CA ILE A 243 -5.92 12.17 33.79
C ILE A 243 -5.67 13.42 32.96
N GLU A 244 -4.41 13.82 32.79
CA GLU A 244 -4.03 15.01 32.02
C GLU A 244 -4.49 14.91 30.55
N THR A 245 -4.29 13.75 29.92
CA THR A 245 -4.53 13.58 28.48
C THR A 245 -6.01 13.39 28.13
N TYR A 246 -6.76 12.63 28.95
CA TYR A 246 -8.11 12.17 28.57
C TYR A 246 -9.21 12.64 29.51
N LEU A 247 -8.88 13.09 30.72
CA LEU A 247 -9.84 13.44 31.77
C LEU A 247 -9.59 14.87 32.31
N GLU A 248 -9.10 15.76 31.45
CA GLU A 248 -8.94 17.18 31.77
C GLU A 248 -10.27 17.78 32.25
N GLY A 249 -10.24 18.47 33.39
CA GLY A 249 -11.43 19.04 34.01
C GLY A 249 -12.35 18.05 34.73
N VAL A 250 -11.99 16.76 34.82
CA VAL A 250 -12.71 15.75 35.61
C VAL A 250 -12.12 15.62 37.02
N TYR A 251 -10.80 15.75 37.14
CA TYR A 251 -10.07 15.65 38.41
C TYR A 251 -9.13 16.86 38.58
N GLU A 252 -9.10 17.42 39.79
CA GLU A 252 -8.22 18.53 40.16
C GLU A 252 -7.14 18.05 41.13
N PRO A 253 -5.85 18.37 40.89
CA PRO A 253 -4.78 17.96 41.80
C PRO A 253 -4.90 18.67 43.14
N VAL A 254 -4.49 17.98 44.21
CA VAL A 254 -4.45 18.53 45.56
C VAL A 254 -3.02 18.82 46.01
N SER A 255 -2.86 19.54 47.12
CA SER A 255 -1.52 19.89 47.64
C SER A 255 -0.67 18.68 48.06
N HIS A 256 -1.28 17.50 48.17
CA HIS A 256 -0.61 16.24 48.48
C HIS A 256 -0.41 15.44 47.19
N GLU A 257 0.83 15.04 46.91
CA GLU A 257 1.17 14.22 45.74
C GLU A 257 0.38 12.90 45.73
N GLY A 258 -0.03 12.48 44.53
CA GLY A 258 -0.80 11.25 44.33
C GLY A 258 -2.27 11.34 44.77
N ARG A 259 -2.82 12.54 44.95
CA ARG A 259 -4.24 12.73 45.25
C ARG A 259 -4.93 13.74 44.34
N TYR A 260 -6.20 13.48 44.06
CA TYR A 260 -7.03 14.35 43.24
C TYR A 260 -8.43 14.49 43.82
N THR A 261 -9.09 15.59 43.48
CA THR A 261 -10.49 15.86 43.78
C THR A 261 -11.30 15.67 42.51
N TYR A 262 -12.25 14.75 42.51
CA TYR A 262 -13.27 14.70 41.45
C TYR A 262 -14.08 16.00 41.46
N VAL A 263 -14.17 16.71 40.33
CA VAL A 263 -14.77 18.06 40.24
C VAL A 263 -16.25 18.08 40.69
N GLY A 264 -16.96 16.96 40.56
CA GLY A 264 -18.34 16.81 41.04
C GLY A 264 -18.47 16.41 42.51
N SER A 265 -17.38 16.38 43.29
CA SER A 265 -17.41 16.03 44.72
C SER A 265 -17.44 17.28 45.61
N THR A 266 -18.05 17.13 46.78
CA THR A 266 -18.07 18.15 47.85
C THR A 266 -17.02 17.90 48.93
N SER A 267 -16.42 16.70 48.96
CA SER A 267 -15.20 16.37 49.70
C SER A 267 -13.93 16.63 48.86
N TYR A 268 -12.77 16.70 49.51
CA TYR A 268 -11.50 17.01 48.85
C TYR A 268 -10.51 15.84 48.91
N GLY A 269 -9.75 15.64 47.83
CA GLY A 269 -8.61 14.72 47.78
C GLY A 269 -8.96 13.24 47.94
N GLY A 270 -10.16 12.83 47.53
CA GLY A 270 -10.64 11.45 47.68
C GLY A 270 -10.20 10.48 46.59
N LEU A 271 -9.72 10.93 45.43
CA LEU A 271 -9.02 10.03 44.50
C LEU A 271 -7.58 9.85 45.00
N VAL A 272 -7.17 8.61 45.23
CA VAL A 272 -5.82 8.23 45.66
C VAL A 272 -5.15 7.42 44.56
N VAL A 273 -3.96 7.86 44.16
CA VAL A 273 -3.09 7.21 43.19
C VAL A 273 -1.91 6.59 43.95
N TYR A 274 -1.58 5.34 43.62
CA TYR A 274 -0.59 4.57 44.37
C TYR A 274 0.07 3.50 43.49
N ASP A 275 1.00 2.74 44.08
CA ASP A 275 1.82 1.72 43.41
C ASP A 275 2.49 2.29 42.14
N GLU A 276 3.33 3.31 42.34
CA GLU A 276 4.10 3.96 41.26
C GLU A 276 3.21 4.44 40.10
N ASP A 277 2.10 5.09 40.43
CA ASP A 277 1.18 5.70 39.44
C ASP A 277 0.48 4.67 38.53
N THR A 278 0.36 3.42 39.01
CA THR A 278 -0.23 2.30 38.26
C THR A 278 -1.73 2.14 38.52
N PHE A 279 -2.17 2.43 39.75
CA PHE A 279 -3.55 2.23 40.18
C PHE A 279 -4.14 3.47 40.83
N ALA A 280 -5.46 3.61 40.68
CA ALA A 280 -6.26 4.64 41.34
C ALA A 280 -7.45 4.03 42.09
N PHE A 281 -7.83 4.68 43.19
CA PHE A 281 -9.01 4.36 43.98
C PHE A 281 -9.71 5.63 44.44
N SER A 282 -11.03 5.71 44.30
CA SER A 282 -11.80 6.89 44.71
C SER A 282 -12.66 6.66 45.94
N HIS A 283 -12.49 7.55 46.93
CA HIS A 283 -13.31 7.68 48.13
C HIS A 283 -14.48 8.66 47.98
N HIS A 284 -14.56 9.42 46.89
CA HIS A 284 -15.68 10.32 46.64
C HIS A 284 -16.93 9.51 46.28
N GLU A 285 -18.08 9.82 46.88
CA GLU A 285 -19.30 9.07 46.58
C GLU A 285 -19.88 9.42 45.21
N SER A 286 -19.65 10.65 44.72
CA SER A 286 -20.14 11.12 43.43
C SER A 286 -19.29 10.68 42.22
N ASP A 287 -18.13 10.07 42.45
CA ASP A 287 -17.19 9.66 41.39
C ASP A 287 -17.67 8.39 40.66
N PRO A 288 -17.64 8.34 39.31
CA PRO A 288 -17.94 7.13 38.53
C PRO A 288 -17.15 5.87 38.91
N ILE A 289 -15.93 6.03 39.44
CA ILE A 289 -15.09 4.91 39.92
C ILE A 289 -15.14 4.70 41.44
N SER A 290 -16.05 5.39 42.14
CA SER A 290 -16.22 5.31 43.60
C SER A 290 -16.19 3.88 44.13
N GLY A 291 -15.30 3.62 45.08
CA GLY A 291 -15.14 2.33 45.74
C GLY A 291 -14.50 1.23 44.90
N ARG A 292 -13.94 1.56 43.73
CA ARG A 292 -13.27 0.63 42.79
C ARG A 292 -11.80 0.99 42.63
N GLU A 293 -10.98 -0.04 42.54
CA GLU A 293 -9.58 0.04 42.11
C GLU A 293 -9.53 -0.11 40.58
N VAL A 294 -8.83 0.80 39.91
CA VAL A 294 -8.74 0.84 38.44
C VAL A 294 -7.32 1.13 37.98
N ASN A 295 -6.96 0.60 36.80
CA ASN A 295 -5.77 1.00 36.04
C ASN A 295 -6.10 2.19 35.11
N ALA A 296 -5.10 2.74 34.42
CA ALA A 296 -5.28 3.87 33.50
C ALA A 296 -6.34 3.63 32.41
N PHE A 297 -6.38 2.43 31.81
CA PHE A 297 -7.38 2.09 30.79
C PHE A 297 -8.81 2.12 31.36
N ASP A 298 -9.02 1.51 32.52
CA ASP A 298 -10.33 1.46 33.18
C ASP A 298 -10.76 2.81 33.77
N LEU A 299 -9.81 3.62 34.24
CA LEU A 299 -10.06 4.99 34.70
C LEU A 299 -10.67 5.84 33.58
N VAL A 300 -10.04 5.86 32.40
CA VAL A 300 -10.54 6.61 31.24
C VAL A 300 -11.85 6.00 30.73
N ARG A 301 -11.94 4.66 30.67
CA ARG A 301 -13.14 3.95 30.21
C ARG A 301 -14.37 4.32 31.03
N LEU A 302 -14.29 4.25 32.36
CA LEU A 302 -15.44 4.46 33.23
C LEU A 302 -15.86 5.92 33.27
N ASN A 303 -14.91 6.86 33.26
CA ASN A 303 -15.22 8.28 33.27
C ASN A 303 -15.75 8.81 31.92
N ARG A 304 -15.21 8.38 30.76
CA ARG A 304 -15.66 8.88 29.44
C ARG A 304 -16.79 8.09 28.81
N PHE A 305 -16.81 6.77 29.03
CA PHE A 305 -17.68 5.85 28.29
C PHE A 305 -18.58 5.00 29.18
N GLY A 306 -18.51 5.17 30.51
CA GLY A 306 -19.26 4.35 31.47
C GLY A 306 -20.78 4.38 31.28
N GLU A 307 -21.32 5.50 30.79
CA GLU A 307 -22.75 5.63 30.47
C GLU A 307 -23.21 4.70 29.33
N LEU A 308 -22.32 4.25 28.44
CA LEU A 308 -22.69 3.34 27.34
C LEU A 308 -23.08 1.95 27.84
N ASP A 309 -22.67 1.58 29.06
CA ASP A 309 -22.98 0.28 29.66
C ASP A 309 -24.37 0.22 30.28
N ASP A 310 -25.13 1.30 30.18
CA ASP A 310 -26.43 1.49 30.79
C ASP A 310 -27.47 0.41 30.46
N ASN A 311 -27.43 -0.16 29.27
CA ASN A 311 -28.37 -1.21 28.87
C ASN A 311 -27.72 -2.60 28.87
N ALA A 312 -26.48 -2.70 29.33
CA ALA A 312 -25.79 -3.98 29.43
C ALA A 312 -26.28 -4.77 30.66
N SER A 313 -26.39 -6.09 30.51
CA SER A 313 -26.70 -6.97 31.63
C SER A 313 -25.53 -7.02 32.61
N ASP A 314 -25.79 -7.07 33.91
CA ASP A 314 -24.78 -7.30 34.97
C ASP A 314 -23.95 -8.59 34.78
N ARG A 315 -24.42 -9.53 33.93
CA ARG A 315 -23.69 -10.77 33.59
C ARG A 315 -22.77 -10.62 32.37
N THR A 316 -22.74 -9.45 31.74
CA THR A 316 -21.94 -9.20 30.53
C THR A 316 -20.46 -9.18 30.90
N ASN A 317 -19.65 -9.94 30.17
CA ASN A 317 -18.19 -9.89 30.34
C ASN A 317 -17.68 -8.48 30.01
N VAL A 318 -16.75 -7.95 30.82
CA VAL A 318 -16.20 -6.59 30.68
C VAL A 318 -15.71 -6.31 29.26
N SER A 319 -15.02 -7.27 28.62
CA SER A 319 -14.51 -7.11 27.24
C SER A 319 -15.59 -6.98 26.16
N LYS A 320 -16.86 -7.28 26.50
CA LYS A 320 -18.01 -7.17 25.59
C LYS A 320 -18.86 -5.92 25.84
N LEU A 321 -18.57 -5.17 26.91
CA LEU A 321 -19.29 -3.95 27.26
C LEU A 321 -19.12 -2.86 26.18
N PRO A 322 -20.18 -2.10 25.87
CA PRO A 322 -20.08 -0.95 24.97
C PRO A 322 -18.98 0.04 25.35
N SER A 323 -18.79 0.35 26.65
CA SER A 323 -17.73 1.24 27.14
C SER A 323 -16.34 0.69 26.81
N TYR A 324 -16.15 -0.62 26.93
CA TYR A 324 -14.88 -1.29 26.65
C TYR A 324 -14.55 -1.19 25.16
N LYS A 325 -15.52 -1.41 24.28
CA LYS A 325 -15.31 -1.26 22.82
C LYS A 325 -14.95 0.18 22.45
N ALA A 326 -15.67 1.16 23.00
CA ALA A 326 -15.36 2.58 22.78
C ALA A 326 -13.96 2.95 23.27
N MET A 327 -13.52 2.42 24.41
CA MET A 327 -12.17 2.63 24.93
C MET A 327 -11.11 1.97 24.04
N VAL A 328 -11.35 0.76 23.53
CA VAL A 328 -10.45 0.10 22.57
C VAL A 328 -10.32 0.92 21.29
N ASP A 329 -11.43 1.45 20.76
CA ASP A 329 -11.43 2.27 19.54
C ASP A 329 -10.67 3.60 19.74
N LEU A 330 -10.68 4.16 20.94
CA LEU A 330 -9.87 5.32 21.31
C LEU A 330 -8.39 4.94 21.41
N ALA A 331 -8.07 3.87 22.14
CA ALA A 331 -6.69 3.44 22.38
C ALA A 331 -5.95 3.02 21.09
N ILE A 332 -6.63 2.36 20.14
CA ILE A 332 -6.01 1.93 18.86
C ILE A 332 -5.61 3.12 17.97
N LYS A 333 -6.22 4.29 18.16
CA LYS A 333 -5.92 5.50 17.39
C LYS A 333 -4.81 6.35 18.02
N ASP A 334 -4.46 6.07 19.27
CA ASP A 334 -3.46 6.83 20.00
C ASP A 334 -2.03 6.46 19.56
N ILE A 335 -1.21 7.48 19.31
CA ILE A 335 0.14 7.31 18.76
C ILE A 335 1.07 6.60 19.75
N LYS A 336 1.02 6.96 21.05
CA LYS A 336 1.86 6.32 22.08
C LYS A 336 1.51 4.85 22.23
N VAL A 337 0.21 4.53 22.23
CA VAL A 337 -0.29 3.15 22.33
C VAL A 337 0.08 2.34 21.08
N LYS A 338 -0.09 2.92 19.88
CA LYS A 338 0.34 2.27 18.63
C LYS A 338 1.83 1.95 18.62
N ARG A 339 2.67 2.89 19.08
CA ARG A 339 4.13 2.70 19.16
C ARG A 339 4.49 1.52 20.06
N ASP A 340 3.85 1.40 21.22
CA ASP A 340 4.07 0.27 22.14
C ASP A 340 3.66 -1.07 21.49
N ILE A 341 2.48 -1.14 20.85
CA ILE A 341 2.01 -2.34 20.16
C ILE A 341 2.95 -2.75 19.02
N ILE A 342 3.42 -1.78 18.24
CA ILE A 342 4.37 -2.01 17.14
C ILE A 342 5.70 -2.51 17.70
N SER A 343 6.21 -1.90 18.77
CA SER A 343 7.45 -2.33 19.41
C SER A 343 7.36 -3.74 19.97
N GLU A 344 6.23 -4.15 20.53
CA GLU A 344 6.03 -5.50 21.07
C GLU A 344 6.01 -6.57 19.96
N GLU A 345 5.42 -6.27 18.80
CA GLU A 345 5.22 -7.24 17.72
C GLU A 345 6.37 -7.26 16.70
N PHE A 346 7.04 -6.12 16.48
CA PHE A 346 8.09 -5.96 15.47
C PHE A 346 9.49 -5.68 16.07
N GLY A 347 9.62 -5.63 17.41
CA GLY A 347 10.84 -5.29 18.16
C GLY A 347 11.96 -6.34 18.15
N GLU A 348 11.84 -7.45 17.42
CA GLU A 348 12.99 -8.35 17.17
C GLU A 348 13.99 -7.77 16.13
N ARG A 349 13.75 -6.56 15.62
CA ARG A 349 14.77 -5.81 14.84
C ARG A 349 15.86 -5.30 15.80
N GLU A 350 17.12 -5.56 15.46
CA GLU A 350 18.26 -4.78 15.96
C GLU A 350 17.92 -3.30 15.82
N GLU A 351 17.91 -2.56 16.94
CA GLU A 351 17.64 -1.12 17.10
C GLU A 351 16.76 -0.49 15.99
N ILE A 352 15.44 -0.50 16.18
CA ILE A 352 14.52 0.26 15.32
C ILE A 352 14.87 1.76 15.41
N ASP A 353 15.36 2.35 14.33
CA ASP A 353 15.63 3.78 14.21
C ASP A 353 14.34 4.58 14.44
N GLU A 354 14.41 5.76 15.06
CA GLU A 354 13.23 6.61 15.28
C GLU A 354 12.52 6.96 13.97
N SER A 355 13.25 7.01 12.84
CA SER A 355 12.65 7.22 11.51
C SER A 355 11.80 6.05 10.99
N ASP A 356 12.09 4.81 11.42
CA ASP A 356 11.31 3.63 11.02
C ASP A 356 9.96 3.57 11.75
N LEU A 357 9.88 4.13 12.96
CA LEU A 357 8.64 4.18 13.73
C LEU A 357 7.60 5.14 13.13
N ASP A 358 8.04 6.16 12.38
CA ASP A 358 7.15 7.21 11.89
C ASP A 358 6.13 6.68 10.86
N TRP A 359 6.59 5.98 9.81
CA TRP A 359 5.67 5.43 8.80
C TRP A 359 4.86 4.23 9.34
N MET A 360 5.42 3.45 10.26
CA MET A 360 4.72 2.31 10.86
C MET A 360 3.51 2.75 11.70
N THR A 361 3.55 3.91 12.34
CA THR A 361 2.39 4.46 13.08
C THR A 361 1.20 4.83 12.16
N GLN A 362 1.47 5.04 10.88
CA GLN A 362 0.46 5.32 9.85
C GLN A 362 -0.23 4.04 9.35
N LEU A 363 0.26 2.86 9.70
CA LEU A 363 -0.39 1.60 9.37
C LEU A 363 -1.76 1.52 10.06
N GLU A 364 -2.76 1.11 9.28
CA GLU A 364 -4.08 0.80 9.79
C GLU A 364 -4.08 -0.60 10.41
N MET A 365 -4.38 -0.67 11.70
CA MET A 365 -4.41 -1.92 12.47
C MET A 365 -5.82 -2.51 12.54
N HIS A 366 -5.93 -3.83 12.70
CA HIS A 366 -7.23 -4.49 12.77
C HIS A 366 -7.98 -4.11 14.06
N PRO A 367 -9.23 -3.62 14.00
CA PRO A 367 -9.93 -3.08 15.16
C PRO A 367 -10.10 -4.06 16.33
N LYS A 368 -10.23 -5.36 16.05
CA LYS A 368 -10.41 -6.41 17.08
C LYS A 368 -9.12 -7.11 17.47
N ASN A 369 -8.04 -6.91 16.72
CA ASN A 369 -6.76 -7.54 16.98
C ASN A 369 -5.66 -6.55 16.54
N PRO A 370 -5.32 -5.59 17.40
CA PRO A 370 -4.42 -4.51 17.04
C PRO A 370 -2.97 -4.98 16.81
N LYS A 371 -2.67 -6.27 16.98
CA LYS A 371 -1.40 -6.90 16.54
C LYS A 371 -1.37 -7.21 15.04
N VAL A 372 -2.50 -7.13 14.35
CA VAL A 372 -2.61 -7.49 12.92
C VAL A 372 -2.78 -6.23 12.09
N VAL A 373 -1.87 -6.00 11.15
CA VAL A 373 -1.99 -4.94 10.14
C VAL A 373 -3.13 -5.28 9.19
N LEU A 374 -3.97 -4.30 8.84
CA LEU A 374 -5.05 -4.51 7.87
C LEU A 374 -4.49 -4.82 6.48
N SER A 375 -5.06 -5.83 5.83
CA SER A 375 -4.72 -6.22 4.46
C SER A 375 -5.41 -5.31 3.44
N ASN A 376 -5.01 -4.04 3.37
CA ASN A 376 -5.53 -3.04 2.42
C ASN A 376 -4.40 -2.48 1.54
N ALA A 377 -4.76 -1.78 0.47
CA ALA A 377 -3.80 -1.26 -0.51
C ALA A 377 -2.86 -0.22 0.12
N TRP A 378 -3.42 0.72 0.89
CA TRP A 378 -2.69 1.75 1.63
C TRP A 378 -1.54 1.19 2.47
N ASN A 379 -1.81 0.21 3.33
CA ASN A 379 -0.78 -0.42 4.16
C ASN A 379 0.24 -1.17 3.32
N ALA A 380 -0.18 -1.86 2.25
CA ALA A 380 0.76 -2.52 1.35
C ALA A 380 1.70 -1.52 0.67
N GLU A 381 1.17 -0.41 0.17
CA GLU A 381 1.95 0.69 -0.44
C GLU A 381 2.95 1.27 0.56
N LEU A 382 2.52 1.59 1.79
CA LEU A 382 3.41 2.08 2.86
C LEU A 382 4.55 1.10 3.14
N ILE A 383 4.24 -0.19 3.29
CA ILE A 383 5.25 -1.25 3.55
C ILE A 383 6.23 -1.37 2.38
N LEU A 384 5.74 -1.31 1.14
CA LEU A 384 6.59 -1.40 -0.05
C LEU A 384 7.45 -0.13 -0.26
N THR A 385 6.94 1.04 0.14
CA THR A 385 7.61 2.33 -0.05
C THR A 385 8.68 2.59 0.99
N HIS A 386 8.41 2.26 2.25
CA HIS A 386 9.26 2.64 3.38
C HIS A 386 9.90 1.46 4.13
N GLY A 387 9.36 0.25 4.00
CA GLY A 387 9.92 -0.94 4.65
C GLY A 387 11.12 -1.51 3.90
N ASP A 388 11.30 -2.84 3.99
CA ASP A 388 12.43 -3.56 3.39
C ASP A 388 12.54 -3.43 1.84
N PHE A 389 11.57 -2.78 1.19
CA PHE A 389 11.55 -2.53 -0.25
C PHE A 389 11.82 -1.07 -0.63
N ALA A 390 12.15 -0.21 0.34
CA ALA A 390 12.45 1.19 0.11
C ALA A 390 13.60 1.36 -0.90
N ASN A 391 13.31 2.05 -2.02
CA ASN A 391 14.24 2.22 -3.14
C ASN A 391 14.74 0.90 -3.77
N VAL A 392 14.01 -0.20 -3.59
CA VAL A 392 14.31 -1.51 -4.20
C VAL A 392 13.53 -1.67 -5.50
N LEU A 393 12.24 -1.33 -5.49
CA LEU A 393 11.29 -1.61 -6.57
C LEU A 393 11.19 -0.40 -7.52
N ALA A 394 11.24 -0.64 -8.84
CA ALA A 394 11.18 0.41 -9.85
C ALA A 394 10.55 -0.08 -11.15
N TYR A 395 10.16 0.85 -12.02
CA TYR A 395 9.64 0.56 -13.35
C TYR A 395 10.61 1.06 -14.43
N ASP A 396 11.06 0.16 -15.31
CA ASP A 396 11.88 0.49 -16.48
C ASP A 396 10.98 1.00 -17.62
N ALA A 397 10.96 2.32 -17.87
CA ALA A 397 10.16 2.96 -18.91
C ALA A 397 10.66 2.71 -20.35
N PHE A 398 11.84 2.13 -20.52
CA PHE A 398 12.34 1.71 -21.82
C PHE A 398 11.94 0.27 -22.11
N GLY A 399 12.19 -0.62 -21.15
CA GLY A 399 11.84 -2.03 -21.19
C GLY A 399 10.36 -2.31 -20.92
N ASN A 400 9.58 -1.35 -20.44
CA ASN A 400 8.18 -1.50 -20.03
C ASN A 400 7.95 -2.67 -19.06
N THR A 401 8.77 -2.78 -18.02
CA THR A 401 8.74 -3.91 -17.07
C THR A 401 9.15 -3.51 -15.67
N GLU A 402 8.64 -4.23 -14.68
CA GLU A 402 9.05 -4.12 -13.28
C GLU A 402 10.46 -4.66 -13.06
N VAL A 403 11.25 -3.91 -12.30
CA VAL A 403 12.65 -4.23 -12.01
C VAL A 403 12.98 -3.98 -10.55
N ILE A 404 14.10 -4.55 -10.11
CA ILE A 404 14.71 -4.29 -8.81
C ILE A 404 16.04 -3.56 -8.99
N ARG A 405 16.31 -2.56 -8.15
CA ARG A 405 17.57 -1.81 -8.11
C ARG A 405 18.50 -2.25 -6.98
N LYS A 406 17.98 -2.99 -6.01
CA LYS A 406 18.69 -3.49 -4.83
C LYS A 406 18.28 -4.93 -4.51
N ASP A 407 18.92 -5.52 -3.51
CA ASP A 407 18.60 -6.87 -3.04
C ASP A 407 17.17 -6.96 -2.49
N LEU A 408 16.53 -8.12 -2.67
CA LEU A 408 15.23 -8.43 -2.10
C LEU A 408 15.41 -9.14 -0.75
N PRO A 409 14.39 -9.13 0.13
CA PRO A 409 14.47 -9.82 1.44
C PRO A 409 14.75 -11.34 1.35
N TRP A 410 14.53 -11.96 0.19
CA TRP A 410 14.68 -13.40 -0.03
C TRP A 410 15.72 -13.79 -1.09
N ARG A 411 16.32 -12.84 -1.81
CA ARG A 411 17.39 -13.11 -2.77
C ARG A 411 18.27 -11.89 -2.99
N LYS A 412 19.56 -12.13 -3.22
CA LYS A 412 20.48 -11.11 -3.69
C LYS A 412 20.35 -10.90 -5.19
N ARG A 413 20.80 -9.75 -5.67
CA ARG A 413 21.04 -9.47 -7.09
C ARG A 413 22.10 -10.42 -7.65
N GLU A 414 21.82 -10.99 -8.82
CA GLU A 414 22.72 -11.90 -9.55
C GLU A 414 23.65 -11.15 -10.53
N ARG A 415 23.17 -10.05 -11.11
CA ARG A 415 23.85 -9.14 -12.03
C ARG A 415 24.47 -7.97 -11.25
N VAL A 416 25.53 -8.26 -10.50
CA VAL A 416 26.19 -7.30 -9.59
C VAL A 416 26.67 -6.03 -10.30
N ASN A 417 27.05 -6.12 -11.58
CA ASN A 417 27.53 -4.99 -12.38
C ASN A 417 26.42 -4.22 -13.12
N ALA A 418 25.15 -4.60 -12.95
CA ALA A 418 24.01 -3.90 -13.53
C ALA A 418 23.34 -3.00 -12.49
N ASP A 419 22.84 -1.84 -12.93
CA ASP A 419 22.13 -0.91 -12.05
C ASP A 419 20.76 -1.44 -11.61
N TYR A 420 20.22 -2.42 -12.34
CA TYR A 420 18.93 -3.02 -12.09
C TYR A 420 18.82 -4.45 -12.65
N GLU A 421 17.82 -5.20 -12.18
CA GLU A 421 17.49 -6.55 -12.63
C GLU A 421 15.99 -6.72 -12.84
N PRO A 422 15.57 -7.62 -13.74
CA PRO A 422 14.15 -7.94 -13.89
C PRO A 422 13.52 -8.45 -12.59
N TRP A 423 12.29 -8.02 -12.32
CA TRP A 423 11.40 -8.72 -11.40
C TRP A 423 11.06 -10.09 -12.00
N LEU A 424 11.25 -11.17 -11.24
CA LEU A 424 11.03 -12.52 -11.74
C LEU A 424 9.62 -12.99 -11.38
N GLY A 425 9.01 -13.84 -12.20
CA GLY A 425 7.68 -14.41 -11.88
C GLY A 425 7.65 -15.25 -10.58
N ALA A 426 8.81 -15.69 -10.08
CA ALA A 426 8.91 -16.33 -8.76
C ALA A 426 8.84 -15.31 -7.61
N ASP A 427 9.23 -14.06 -7.84
CA ASP A 427 9.24 -12.99 -6.84
C ASP A 427 7.80 -12.60 -6.43
N ASP A 428 6.81 -12.70 -7.32
CA ASP A 428 5.39 -12.50 -6.99
C ASP A 428 4.93 -13.37 -5.80
N ARG A 429 5.22 -14.68 -5.87
CA ARG A 429 4.83 -15.63 -4.83
C ARG A 429 5.62 -15.42 -3.54
N ARG A 430 6.89 -15.01 -3.66
CA ARG A 430 7.76 -14.74 -2.51
C ARG A 430 7.34 -13.45 -1.80
N LEU A 431 6.93 -12.44 -2.55
CA LEU A 431 6.34 -11.20 -2.02
C LEU A 431 5.06 -11.50 -1.24
N GLN A 432 4.16 -12.29 -1.82
CA GLN A 432 2.94 -12.71 -1.12
C GLN A 432 3.25 -13.47 0.17
N HIS A 433 4.19 -14.41 0.13
CA HIS A 433 4.59 -15.19 1.30
C HIS A 433 5.26 -14.32 2.38
N TYR A 434 6.08 -13.35 1.97
CA TYR A 434 6.70 -12.37 2.86
C TYR A 434 5.64 -11.51 3.58
N PHE A 435 4.71 -10.94 2.82
CA PHE A 435 3.59 -10.16 3.34
C PHE A 435 2.68 -10.97 4.28
N GLY A 436 2.39 -12.23 3.92
CA GLY A 436 1.60 -13.14 4.73
C GLY A 436 2.28 -13.50 6.06
N LYS A 437 3.59 -13.77 6.05
CA LYS A 437 4.35 -14.11 7.26
C LYS A 437 4.57 -12.93 8.18
N ARG A 438 4.98 -11.79 7.63
CA ARG A 438 5.44 -10.64 8.43
C ARG A 438 4.32 -9.70 8.86
N TYR A 439 3.30 -9.54 8.03
CA TYR A 439 2.24 -8.56 8.25
C TYR A 439 0.83 -9.17 8.27
N GLY A 440 0.71 -10.50 8.11
CA GLY A 440 -0.59 -11.19 8.14
C GLY A 440 -1.46 -10.96 6.91
N PHE A 441 -0.90 -10.45 5.81
CA PHE A 441 -1.64 -10.16 4.59
C PHE A 441 -2.14 -11.44 3.90
N LYS A 442 -3.43 -11.45 3.52
CA LYS A 442 -4.06 -12.63 2.87
C LYS A 442 -4.37 -12.44 1.39
N SER A 443 -4.48 -11.21 0.92
CA SER A 443 -4.96 -10.90 -0.43
C SER A 443 -3.78 -10.67 -1.39
N GLU A 444 -3.63 -11.56 -2.38
CA GLU A 444 -2.64 -11.37 -3.46
C GLU A 444 -2.95 -10.12 -4.30
N ALA A 445 -4.23 -9.87 -4.59
CA ALA A 445 -4.65 -8.75 -5.42
C ALA A 445 -4.29 -7.39 -4.80
N VAL A 446 -4.41 -7.27 -3.48
CA VAL A 446 -4.03 -6.05 -2.75
C VAL A 446 -2.54 -5.79 -2.87
N ILE A 447 -1.72 -6.83 -2.67
CA ILE A 447 -0.25 -6.72 -2.75
C ILE A 447 0.18 -6.38 -4.17
N LYS A 448 -0.41 -7.02 -5.20
CA LYS A 448 -0.10 -6.75 -6.60
C LYS A 448 -0.45 -5.33 -7.02
N ASN A 449 -1.63 -4.84 -6.63
CA ASN A 449 -2.03 -3.46 -6.95
C ASN A 449 -1.08 -2.45 -6.32
N ALA A 450 -0.72 -2.64 -5.04
CA ALA A 450 0.25 -1.81 -4.35
C ALA A 450 1.65 -1.88 -4.98
N LEU A 451 2.09 -3.08 -5.40
CA LEU A 451 3.34 -3.27 -6.11
C LEU A 451 3.37 -2.46 -7.40
N THR A 452 2.34 -2.56 -8.23
CA THR A 452 2.20 -1.80 -9.47
C THR A 452 2.27 -0.30 -9.23
N GLU A 453 1.59 0.22 -8.21
CA GLU A 453 1.63 1.65 -7.88
C GLU A 453 3.05 2.08 -7.46
N VAL A 454 3.69 1.35 -6.55
CA VAL A 454 5.03 1.70 -6.02
C VAL A 454 6.11 1.61 -7.11
N VAL A 455 6.09 0.59 -7.97
CA VAL A 455 7.07 0.52 -9.08
C VAL A 455 6.88 1.69 -10.05
N HIS A 456 5.65 2.09 -10.34
CA HIS A 456 5.36 3.20 -11.24
C HIS A 456 5.71 4.56 -10.63
N GLN A 457 5.55 4.75 -9.33
CA GLN A 457 6.06 5.95 -8.63
C GLN A 457 7.60 6.04 -8.75
N ASN A 458 8.27 4.90 -8.80
CA ASN A 458 9.72 4.79 -8.99
C ASN A 458 10.10 4.53 -10.46
N THR A 459 9.36 5.10 -11.41
CA THR A 459 9.66 4.97 -12.85
C THR A 459 10.96 5.68 -13.22
N PHE A 460 11.80 5.01 -14.01
CA PHE A 460 13.00 5.59 -14.59
C PHE A 460 13.21 5.15 -16.03
N HIS A 461 14.05 5.87 -16.78
CA HIS A 461 14.43 5.47 -18.14
C HIS A 461 15.92 5.16 -18.18
N PRO A 462 16.34 3.88 -18.21
CA PRO A 462 17.72 3.46 -17.95
C PRO A 462 18.74 4.09 -18.91
N ILE A 463 18.40 4.19 -20.20
CA ILE A 463 19.31 4.79 -21.19
C ILE A 463 19.39 6.31 -21.04
N LYS A 464 18.30 6.99 -20.69
CA LYS A 464 18.31 8.45 -20.52
C LYS A 464 19.09 8.81 -19.26
N GLU A 465 18.86 8.11 -18.15
CA GLU A 465 19.68 8.26 -16.94
C GLU A 465 21.17 8.07 -17.27
N TYR A 466 21.52 6.99 -17.98
CA TYR A 466 22.90 6.76 -18.42
C TYR A 466 23.48 7.91 -19.25
N LEU A 467 22.74 8.39 -20.26
CA LEU A 467 23.18 9.48 -21.13
C LEU A 467 23.31 10.82 -20.38
N GLU A 468 22.39 11.09 -19.44
CA GLU A 468 22.33 12.34 -18.68
C GLU A 468 23.36 12.39 -17.54
N ASP A 469 23.79 11.24 -17.05
CA ASP A 469 24.90 11.11 -16.08
C ASP A 469 26.27 11.44 -16.73
N GLN A 470 26.38 11.37 -18.06
CA GLN A 470 27.62 11.71 -18.76
C GLN A 470 27.75 13.22 -19.01
N GLN A 471 28.95 13.76 -18.75
CA GLN A 471 29.34 15.10 -19.19
C GLN A 471 30.33 15.02 -20.35
N TRP A 472 30.01 15.65 -21.48
CA TRP A 472 30.90 15.71 -22.64
C TRP A 472 32.12 16.59 -22.34
N ASP A 473 33.31 16.07 -22.62
CA ASP A 473 34.58 16.74 -22.40
C ASP A 473 34.98 17.73 -23.52
N GLY A 474 34.15 17.86 -24.55
CA GLY A 474 34.37 18.77 -25.68
C GLY A 474 35.27 18.21 -26.79
N ALA A 475 35.84 17.02 -26.64
CA ALA A 475 36.64 16.39 -27.68
C ALA A 475 35.78 15.55 -28.63
N GLY A 476 35.90 15.83 -29.93
CA GLY A 476 35.16 15.13 -30.99
C GLY A 476 35.71 13.74 -31.25
N ARG A 477 34.88 12.72 -31.02
CA ARG A 477 35.20 11.28 -31.19
C ARG A 477 34.20 10.57 -32.10
N LEU A 478 32.97 11.05 -32.12
CA LEU A 478 31.86 10.38 -32.80
C LEU A 478 32.09 10.27 -34.31
N ASP A 479 32.51 11.36 -34.95
CA ASP A 479 32.78 11.40 -36.40
C ASP A 479 33.85 10.39 -36.84
N THR A 480 34.83 10.11 -35.98
CA THR A 480 35.97 9.24 -36.30
C THR A 480 35.84 7.83 -35.72
N LEU A 481 34.71 7.48 -35.10
CA LEU A 481 34.52 6.19 -34.43
C LEU A 481 34.88 5.00 -35.35
N PHE A 482 34.23 4.87 -36.51
CA PHE A 482 34.52 3.77 -37.42
C PHE A 482 35.86 3.91 -38.16
N ILE A 483 36.35 5.14 -38.32
CA ILE A 483 37.66 5.42 -38.92
C ILE A 483 38.76 4.89 -38.00
N ASP A 484 38.75 5.31 -36.73
CA ASP A 484 39.82 5.00 -35.79
C ASP A 484 39.77 3.53 -35.33
N TYR A 485 38.60 2.94 -35.11
CA TYR A 485 38.49 1.61 -34.53
C TYR A 485 38.30 0.46 -35.53
N LEU A 486 37.80 0.75 -36.74
CA LEU A 486 37.60 -0.26 -37.79
C LEU A 486 38.41 0.02 -39.06
N GLY A 487 39.05 1.18 -39.18
CA GLY A 487 39.82 1.54 -40.37
C GLY A 487 38.93 1.89 -41.57
N ALA A 488 37.77 2.52 -41.31
CA ALA A 488 36.98 3.10 -42.38
C ALA A 488 37.70 4.28 -43.05
N GLU A 489 37.40 4.54 -44.33
CA GLU A 489 37.93 5.70 -45.04
C GLU A 489 37.52 7.01 -44.34
N ASP A 490 38.49 7.89 -44.10
CA ASP A 490 38.25 9.23 -43.57
C ASP A 490 37.69 10.17 -44.64
N SER A 491 36.38 10.08 -44.85
CA SER A 491 35.64 10.89 -45.82
C SER A 491 34.54 11.73 -45.14
N PRO A 492 34.12 12.85 -45.76
CA PRO A 492 32.95 13.59 -45.31
C PRO A 492 31.69 12.72 -45.18
N TYR A 493 31.57 11.70 -46.04
CA TYR A 493 30.48 10.72 -45.98
C TYR A 493 30.56 9.89 -44.70
N THR A 494 31.68 9.21 -44.45
CA THR A 494 31.87 8.32 -43.29
C THR A 494 31.60 9.05 -41.98
N ARG A 495 32.16 10.26 -41.82
CA ARG A 495 31.95 11.10 -40.62
C ARG A 495 30.47 11.45 -40.43
N SER A 496 29.80 11.88 -41.51
CA SER A 496 28.40 12.32 -41.49
C SER A 496 27.43 11.17 -41.17
N VAL A 497 27.57 10.01 -41.83
CA VAL A 497 26.66 8.87 -41.58
C VAL A 497 26.89 8.27 -40.19
N THR A 498 28.14 8.25 -39.71
CA THR A 498 28.46 7.83 -38.34
C THR A 498 27.76 8.75 -37.34
N ARG A 499 28.01 10.06 -37.40
CA ARG A 499 27.38 11.04 -36.52
C ARG A 499 25.86 10.92 -36.49
N LYS A 500 25.23 10.92 -37.67
CA LYS A 500 23.77 10.89 -37.79
C LYS A 500 23.17 9.60 -37.24
N MET A 501 23.89 8.48 -37.33
CA MET A 501 23.42 7.22 -36.78
C MET A 501 23.29 7.25 -35.26
N PHE A 502 24.31 7.75 -34.56
CA PHE A 502 24.29 7.86 -33.09
C PHE A 502 23.38 9.00 -32.62
N VAL A 503 23.34 10.13 -33.33
CA VAL A 503 22.37 11.20 -33.05
C VAL A 503 20.93 10.72 -33.26
N ALA A 504 20.66 9.86 -34.26
CA ALA A 504 19.35 9.26 -34.45
C ALA A 504 18.97 8.31 -33.30
N ALA A 505 19.94 7.55 -32.80
CA ALA A 505 19.72 6.67 -31.63
C ALA A 505 19.31 7.49 -30.40
N VAL A 506 20.00 8.60 -30.12
CA VAL A 506 19.62 9.53 -29.04
C VAL A 506 18.27 10.17 -29.33
N LYS A 507 18.07 10.71 -30.53
CA LYS A 507 16.83 11.40 -30.90
C LYS A 507 15.61 10.51 -30.73
N ARG A 508 15.68 9.23 -31.07
CA ARG A 508 14.58 8.26 -30.87
C ARG A 508 14.24 7.99 -29.40
N LEU A 509 15.10 8.29 -28.45
CA LEU A 509 14.77 8.23 -27.02
C LEU A 509 14.00 9.47 -26.55
N TYR A 510 14.41 10.65 -27.00
CA TYR A 510 13.85 11.95 -26.57
C TYR A 510 12.63 12.38 -27.38
N GLU A 511 12.57 11.99 -28.66
CA GLU A 511 11.44 12.14 -29.58
C GLU A 511 11.05 10.75 -30.16
N PRO A 512 10.48 9.84 -29.34
CA PRO A 512 10.07 8.51 -29.80
C PRO A 512 9.16 8.57 -31.02
N GLY A 513 9.43 7.71 -32.00
CA GLY A 513 8.71 7.68 -33.27
C GLY A 513 9.17 8.69 -34.31
N CYS A 514 10.24 9.47 -34.05
CA CYS A 514 10.81 10.33 -35.08
C CYS A 514 11.21 9.52 -36.33
N LYS A 515 10.97 10.10 -37.51
CA LYS A 515 11.29 9.45 -38.78
C LYS A 515 12.80 9.25 -38.93
N PHE A 516 13.20 7.98 -39.05
CA PHE A 516 14.57 7.58 -39.39
C PHE A 516 14.55 6.18 -40.00
N ASP A 517 14.49 6.09 -41.33
CA ASP A 517 14.39 4.83 -42.07
C ASP A 517 15.74 4.34 -42.64
N GLN A 518 16.84 4.78 -42.02
CA GLN A 518 18.21 4.56 -42.46
C GLN A 518 18.90 3.52 -41.58
N MET A 519 19.79 2.74 -42.17
CA MET A 519 20.60 1.71 -41.53
C MET A 519 22.04 1.83 -42.03
N LEU A 520 22.97 2.07 -41.11
CA LEU A 520 24.40 2.02 -41.40
C LEU A 520 24.85 0.57 -41.50
N VAL A 521 25.51 0.21 -42.60
CA VAL A 521 25.97 -1.15 -42.85
C VAL A 521 27.49 -1.18 -42.85
N LEU A 522 28.10 -1.86 -41.90
CA LEU A 522 29.55 -2.07 -41.86
C LEU A 522 29.92 -3.23 -42.79
N VAL A 523 30.78 -2.95 -43.78
CA VAL A 523 31.21 -3.89 -44.82
C VAL A 523 32.70 -4.17 -44.66
N GLY A 524 33.11 -5.42 -44.50
CA GLY A 524 34.53 -5.75 -44.39
C GLY A 524 34.77 -7.20 -43.99
N PRO A 525 36.02 -7.66 -43.89
CA PRO A 525 36.32 -9.07 -43.65
C PRO A 525 35.75 -9.60 -42.32
N GLN A 526 35.58 -10.92 -42.21
CA GLN A 526 35.17 -11.54 -40.96
C GLN A 526 36.22 -11.30 -39.86
N GLY A 527 35.79 -11.13 -38.61
CA GLY A 527 36.70 -10.95 -37.48
C GLY A 527 37.31 -9.54 -37.34
N CYS A 528 36.91 -8.57 -38.15
CA CYS A 528 37.40 -7.19 -38.02
C CYS A 528 36.79 -6.36 -36.88
N GLY A 529 35.82 -6.92 -36.14
CA GLY A 529 35.23 -6.27 -34.97
C GLY A 529 33.98 -5.43 -35.22
N LYS A 530 33.29 -5.59 -36.36
CA LYS A 530 32.05 -4.86 -36.70
C LYS A 530 30.96 -5.07 -35.63
N SER A 531 30.54 -6.31 -35.43
CA SER A 531 29.47 -6.65 -34.49
C SER A 531 29.89 -6.39 -33.04
N SER A 532 31.15 -6.64 -32.69
CA SER A 532 31.66 -6.37 -31.32
C SER A 532 31.69 -4.88 -30.99
N LEU A 533 32.11 -4.01 -31.92
CA LEU A 533 32.07 -2.56 -31.68
C LEU A 533 30.65 -2.04 -31.52
N ILE A 534 29.70 -2.51 -32.37
CA ILE A 534 28.28 -2.15 -32.22
C ILE A 534 27.75 -2.62 -30.86
N ALA A 535 28.11 -3.84 -30.44
CA ALA A 535 27.72 -4.38 -29.13
C ALA A 535 28.26 -3.54 -27.97
N VAL A 536 29.54 -3.13 -28.03
CA VAL A 536 30.14 -2.25 -27.02
C VAL A 536 29.39 -0.90 -26.95
N MET A 537 29.03 -0.33 -28.11
CA MET A 537 28.27 0.93 -28.14
C MET A 537 26.83 0.78 -27.61
N GLY A 538 26.18 -0.36 -27.86
CA GLY A 538 24.82 -0.65 -27.36
C GLY A 538 24.77 -1.09 -25.89
N ARG A 539 25.90 -1.49 -25.29
CA ARG A 539 26.02 -1.96 -23.91
C ARG A 539 25.00 -3.08 -23.63
N GLN A 540 24.33 -3.02 -22.48
CA GLN A 540 23.26 -3.96 -22.10
C GLN A 540 21.97 -3.81 -22.92
N TRP A 541 21.85 -2.76 -23.74
CA TRP A 541 20.70 -2.51 -24.62
C TRP A 541 21.01 -2.87 -26.09
N PHE A 542 22.06 -3.67 -26.32
CA PHE A 542 22.37 -4.24 -27.62
C PHE A 542 21.60 -5.55 -27.86
N SER A 543 21.18 -5.81 -29.10
CA SER A 543 20.63 -7.10 -29.51
C SER A 543 20.99 -7.44 -30.96
N ASP A 544 21.37 -8.69 -31.20
CA ASP A 544 21.60 -9.31 -32.51
C ASP A 544 20.54 -10.39 -32.84
N SER A 545 19.51 -10.48 -32.00
CA SER A 545 18.55 -11.59 -32.01
C SER A 545 17.35 -11.36 -32.92
N LEU A 546 17.27 -10.21 -33.61
CA LEU A 546 16.17 -9.89 -34.51
C LEU A 546 16.31 -10.70 -35.82
N ARG A 547 15.62 -11.83 -35.89
CA ARG A 547 15.66 -12.75 -37.05
C ARG A 547 14.44 -12.64 -37.96
N THR A 548 13.33 -12.10 -37.47
CA THR A 548 12.07 -11.96 -38.20
C THR A 548 11.62 -10.50 -38.18
N PHE A 549 11.01 -10.05 -39.28
CA PHE A 549 10.50 -8.68 -39.42
C PHE A 549 8.96 -8.63 -39.38
N ASP A 550 8.33 -9.75 -38.99
CA ASP A 550 6.89 -9.84 -38.72
C ASP A 550 6.53 -9.06 -37.45
N ASN A 551 5.44 -8.30 -37.50
CA ASN A 551 5.04 -7.33 -36.48
C ASN A 551 4.97 -7.90 -35.06
N LYS A 552 4.51 -9.15 -34.92
CA LYS A 552 4.23 -9.71 -33.59
C LYS A 552 5.51 -10.12 -32.86
N GLU A 553 6.34 -10.97 -33.48
CA GLU A 553 7.59 -11.46 -32.89
C GLU A 553 8.67 -10.38 -32.86
N ALA A 554 8.78 -9.59 -33.93
CA ALA A 554 9.75 -8.50 -33.98
C ALA A 554 9.50 -7.50 -32.85
N GLY A 555 8.25 -7.14 -32.58
CA GLY A 555 7.91 -6.19 -31.54
C GLY A 555 8.28 -6.66 -30.13
N GLU A 556 8.14 -7.96 -29.82
CA GLU A 556 8.62 -8.53 -28.54
C GLU A 556 10.15 -8.45 -28.42
N HIS A 557 10.89 -8.66 -29.53
CA HIS A 557 12.35 -8.49 -29.54
C HIS A 557 12.79 -7.03 -29.42
N LEU A 558 12.00 -6.07 -29.93
CA LEU A 558 12.27 -4.65 -29.79
C LEU A 558 12.21 -4.16 -28.34
N GLN A 559 11.51 -4.87 -27.47
CA GLN A 559 11.41 -4.54 -26.04
C GLN A 559 12.79 -4.68 -25.37
N GLY A 560 13.25 -3.61 -24.72
CA GLY A 560 14.50 -3.61 -23.94
C GLY A 560 15.79 -3.46 -24.74
N SER A 561 15.74 -3.23 -26.06
CA SER A 561 16.93 -3.07 -26.91
C SER A 561 16.92 -1.74 -27.67
N TRP A 562 18.03 -1.01 -27.59
CA TRP A 562 18.22 0.31 -28.21
C TRP A 562 18.97 0.24 -29.54
N ILE A 563 19.95 -0.65 -29.63
CA ILE A 563 20.74 -0.87 -30.83
C ILE A 563 20.57 -2.31 -31.26
N PHE A 564 20.06 -2.47 -32.48
CA PHE A 564 19.95 -3.75 -33.15
C PHE A 564 21.05 -3.93 -34.17
N GLU A 565 21.66 -5.10 -34.19
CA GLU A 565 22.48 -5.56 -35.30
C GLU A 565 21.72 -6.58 -36.15
N ILE A 566 21.81 -6.41 -37.46
CA ILE A 566 21.29 -7.33 -38.47
C ILE A 566 22.50 -7.86 -39.23
N GLY A 567 22.96 -9.04 -38.81
CA GLY A 567 24.04 -9.76 -39.47
C GLY A 567 23.63 -10.41 -40.80
N GLU A 568 24.62 -10.78 -41.60
CA GLU A 568 24.49 -11.59 -42.83
C GLU A 568 23.56 -11.01 -43.91
N LEU A 569 23.49 -9.69 -44.05
CA LEU A 569 22.66 -9.00 -45.05
C LEU A 569 22.81 -9.54 -46.49
N ALA A 570 24.02 -10.00 -46.86
CA ALA A 570 24.27 -10.53 -48.20
C ALA A 570 23.63 -11.91 -48.46
N ALA A 571 23.39 -12.71 -47.42
CA ALA A 571 22.72 -14.00 -47.55
C ALA A 571 21.20 -13.85 -47.76
N MET A 572 20.64 -12.69 -47.41
CA MET A 572 19.21 -12.43 -47.46
C MET A 572 18.68 -12.37 -48.90
N LYS A 573 17.50 -12.93 -49.13
CA LYS A 573 16.79 -12.87 -50.42
C LYS A 573 16.24 -11.47 -50.65
N LYS A 574 15.97 -11.14 -51.92
CA LYS A 574 15.38 -9.83 -52.30
C LYS A 574 14.10 -9.50 -51.52
N ALA A 575 13.24 -10.49 -51.28
CA ALA A 575 12.02 -10.31 -50.48
C ALA A 575 12.30 -9.93 -49.01
N GLU A 576 13.29 -10.56 -48.38
CA GLU A 576 13.70 -10.26 -46.99
C GLU A 576 14.29 -8.85 -46.88
N VAL A 577 15.04 -8.41 -47.90
CA VAL A 577 15.54 -7.02 -47.99
C VAL A 577 14.39 -6.00 -48.11
N GLU A 578 13.31 -6.33 -48.83
CA GLU A 578 12.11 -5.48 -48.87
C GLU A 578 11.39 -5.43 -47.52
N GLU A 579 11.29 -6.56 -46.80
CA GLU A 579 10.75 -6.59 -45.44
C GLU A 579 11.56 -5.71 -44.49
N ILE A 580 12.89 -5.72 -44.57
CA ILE A 580 13.76 -4.81 -43.81
C ILE A 580 13.44 -3.34 -44.16
N LYS A 581 13.35 -2.99 -45.44
CA LYS A 581 13.04 -1.60 -45.86
C LYS A 581 11.69 -1.13 -45.30
N GLN A 582 10.68 -1.99 -45.31
CA GLN A 582 9.37 -1.71 -44.71
C GLN A 582 9.49 -1.58 -43.19
N PHE A 583 10.23 -2.48 -42.56
CA PHE A 583 10.45 -2.49 -41.13
C PHE A 583 11.15 -1.22 -40.66
N LEU A 584 12.27 -0.82 -41.28
CA LEU A 584 13.00 0.42 -40.99
C LEU A 584 12.12 1.67 -41.13
N SER A 585 11.16 1.64 -42.05
CA SER A 585 10.28 2.77 -42.32
C SER A 585 9.23 3.03 -41.23
N LYS A 586 8.99 2.11 -40.30
CA LYS A 586 7.99 2.28 -39.23
C LYS A 586 8.42 3.32 -38.19
N GLU A 587 7.43 4.07 -37.71
CA GLU A 587 7.55 5.04 -36.61
C GLU A 587 6.97 4.50 -35.31
N ASN A 588 6.07 3.52 -35.39
CA ASN A 588 5.47 2.86 -34.24
C ASN A 588 5.53 1.34 -34.42
N ASP A 589 5.71 0.65 -33.30
CA ASP A 589 5.79 -0.80 -33.19
C ASP A 589 4.55 -1.31 -32.44
N LYS A 590 3.83 -2.27 -33.02
CA LYS A 590 2.58 -2.83 -32.46
C LYS A 590 2.84 -4.23 -31.93
N TYR A 591 2.83 -4.39 -30.62
CA TYR A 591 3.03 -5.68 -29.97
C TYR A 591 2.31 -5.76 -28.62
N ARG A 592 2.27 -6.97 -28.07
CA ARG A 592 1.68 -7.23 -26.76
C ARG A 592 2.80 -7.37 -25.75
N VAL A 593 2.81 -6.52 -24.73
CA VAL A 593 3.75 -6.66 -23.61
C VAL A 593 3.43 -7.97 -22.88
N ALA A 594 4.45 -8.67 -22.39
CA ALA A 594 4.26 -9.89 -21.61
C ALA A 594 3.23 -9.66 -20.49
N TYR A 595 2.29 -10.60 -20.33
CA TYR A 595 1.19 -10.57 -19.36
C TYR A 595 0.08 -9.53 -19.59
N ASP A 596 0.21 -8.64 -20.57
CA ASP A 596 -0.86 -7.74 -20.98
C ASP A 596 -1.89 -8.47 -21.87
N ARG A 597 -3.17 -8.12 -21.75
CA ARG A 597 -4.25 -8.68 -22.56
C ARG A 597 -4.41 -7.96 -23.89
N GLN A 598 -3.99 -6.69 -23.97
CA GLN A 598 -4.20 -5.85 -25.13
C GLN A 598 -2.91 -5.67 -25.94
N VAL A 599 -3.05 -5.52 -27.26
CA VAL A 599 -1.96 -5.10 -28.13
C VAL A 599 -1.84 -3.59 -27.99
N SER A 600 -0.63 -3.11 -27.72
CA SER A 600 -0.32 -1.70 -27.55
C SER A 600 0.57 -1.21 -28.68
N GLU A 601 0.46 0.08 -28.99
CA GLU A 601 1.29 0.75 -30.00
C GLU A 601 2.34 1.59 -29.30
N PHE A 602 3.61 1.31 -29.57
CA PHE A 602 4.76 1.97 -28.96
C PHE A 602 5.52 2.77 -30.01
N PRO A 603 5.76 4.08 -29.80
CA PRO A 603 6.64 4.85 -30.66
C PRO A 603 8.06 4.28 -30.65
N ARG A 604 8.66 4.17 -31.84
CA ARG A 604 9.95 3.50 -32.02
C ARG A 604 11.08 4.27 -31.34
N LYS A 605 11.86 3.55 -30.52
CA LYS A 605 12.98 4.09 -29.73
C LYS A 605 14.38 3.57 -30.14
N CYS A 606 14.46 2.54 -30.98
CA CYS A 606 15.72 1.87 -31.34
C CYS A 606 16.25 2.24 -32.73
N VAL A 607 17.51 1.90 -33.03
CA VAL A 607 18.15 2.00 -34.36
C VAL A 607 18.73 0.66 -34.82
N PHE A 608 18.99 0.51 -36.11
CA PHE A 608 19.41 -0.74 -36.73
C PHE A 608 20.73 -0.57 -37.47
N PHE A 609 21.73 -1.38 -37.15
CA PHE A 609 22.98 -1.49 -37.87
C PHE A 609 23.00 -2.80 -38.67
N GLY A 610 23.61 -2.75 -39.84
CA GLY A 610 23.89 -3.93 -40.65
C GLY A 610 25.36 -4.33 -40.53
N THR A 611 25.64 -5.63 -40.58
CA THR A 611 27.01 -6.11 -40.82
C THR A 611 27.05 -7.12 -41.96
N THR A 612 28.09 -7.06 -42.79
CA THR A 612 28.30 -8.03 -43.86
C THR A 612 29.79 -8.21 -44.16
N ASN A 613 30.14 -9.41 -44.61
CA ASN A 613 31.46 -9.72 -45.14
C ASN A 613 31.52 -9.66 -46.67
N ASN A 614 30.36 -9.59 -47.33
CA ASN A 614 30.28 -9.45 -48.78
C ASN A 614 30.11 -7.97 -49.14
N HIS A 615 30.97 -7.50 -50.04
CA HIS A 615 30.94 -6.15 -50.58
C HIS A 615 29.66 -5.90 -51.41
N ASN A 616 29.18 -6.93 -52.11
CA ASN A 616 28.03 -6.82 -53.00
C ASN A 616 26.81 -7.40 -52.29
N PHE A 617 26.12 -6.59 -51.48
CA PHE A 617 24.98 -7.02 -50.66
C PHE A 617 23.65 -6.35 -51.05
N LEU A 618 23.68 -5.29 -51.85
CA LEU A 618 22.47 -4.59 -52.29
C LEU A 618 21.88 -5.27 -53.53
N LYS A 619 20.81 -6.05 -53.33
CA LYS A 619 20.20 -6.88 -54.39
C LYS A 619 19.08 -6.21 -55.19
N ASP A 620 18.65 -5.02 -54.79
CA ASP A 620 17.55 -4.32 -55.44
C ASP A 620 18.00 -2.93 -55.90
N THR A 621 17.43 -2.40 -56.98
CA THR A 621 17.76 -1.07 -57.50
C THR A 621 16.94 0.05 -56.87
N THR A 622 15.89 -0.29 -56.12
CA THR A 622 14.97 0.71 -55.53
C THR A 622 15.14 0.82 -54.02
N GLY A 623 15.11 2.04 -53.48
CA GLY A 623 15.12 2.23 -52.02
C GLY A 623 16.44 1.93 -51.30
N ASN A 624 17.54 1.74 -52.02
CA ASN A 624 18.90 1.56 -51.45
C ASN A 624 19.38 2.75 -50.64
N ARG A 625 18.77 3.92 -50.82
CA ARG A 625 19.04 5.12 -50.00
C ARG A 625 19.04 4.84 -48.50
N ARG A 626 18.27 3.84 -48.05
CA ARG A 626 18.11 3.40 -46.65
C ARG A 626 19.32 2.69 -46.08
N PHE A 627 20.24 2.22 -46.91
CA PHE A 627 21.46 1.56 -46.45
C PHE A 627 22.61 2.54 -46.63
N TRP A 628 23.40 2.76 -45.58
CA TRP A 628 24.61 3.59 -45.61
C TRP A 628 25.84 2.68 -45.47
N PRO A 629 26.40 2.16 -46.58
CA PRO A 629 27.54 1.25 -46.52
C PRO A 629 28.79 1.99 -46.09
N VAL A 630 29.49 1.48 -45.08
CA VAL A 630 30.80 1.95 -44.63
C VAL A 630 31.75 0.77 -44.74
N THR A 631 32.66 0.83 -45.71
CA THR A 631 33.71 -0.19 -45.87
C THR A 631 34.80 0.03 -44.84
N VAL A 632 35.22 -1.06 -44.19
CA VAL A 632 36.22 -1.05 -43.12
C VAL A 632 37.40 -1.95 -43.48
N ASP A 633 38.60 -1.45 -43.23
CA ASP A 633 39.85 -2.19 -43.41
C ASP A 633 40.59 -2.32 -42.06
N PRO A 634 40.69 -3.54 -41.49
CA PRO A 634 41.40 -3.77 -40.24
C PRO A 634 42.84 -3.27 -40.22
N GLU A 635 43.51 -3.23 -41.38
CA GLU A 635 44.90 -2.78 -41.48
C GLU A 635 45.02 -1.26 -41.30
N GLN A 636 43.95 -0.50 -41.57
CA GLN A 636 43.92 0.95 -41.45
C GLN A 636 43.40 1.44 -40.09
N ARG A 637 43.00 0.54 -39.18
CA ARG A 637 42.51 0.93 -37.86
C ARG A 637 43.65 1.51 -37.01
N LYS A 638 43.37 2.61 -36.32
CA LYS A 638 44.34 3.30 -35.45
C LYS A 638 44.25 2.83 -33.99
N LYS A 639 43.10 2.29 -33.60
CA LYS A 639 42.77 1.89 -32.23
C LYS A 639 42.19 0.49 -32.17
N ASN A 640 42.41 -0.19 -31.06
CA ASN A 640 41.80 -1.48 -30.75
C ASN A 640 40.59 -1.27 -29.83
N HIS A 641 39.38 -1.58 -30.31
CA HIS A 641 38.16 -1.38 -29.51
C HIS A 641 38.08 -2.31 -28.29
N PHE A 642 38.75 -3.47 -28.30
CA PHE A 642 38.79 -4.37 -27.14
C PHE A 642 39.58 -3.79 -25.96
N GLU A 643 40.50 -2.87 -26.21
CA GLU A 643 41.41 -2.31 -25.19
C GLU A 643 41.12 -0.83 -24.90
N GLN A 644 40.76 -0.07 -25.93
CA GLN A 644 40.72 1.40 -25.86
C GLN A 644 39.29 1.96 -25.83
N LEU A 645 38.28 1.21 -26.27
CA LEU A 645 36.88 1.64 -26.22
C LEU A 645 36.27 1.28 -24.85
N THR A 646 36.83 1.88 -23.80
CA THR A 646 36.39 1.69 -22.40
C THR A 646 34.99 2.28 -22.15
N ASP A 647 34.35 1.90 -21.04
CA ASP A 647 33.05 2.48 -20.63
C ASP A 647 33.05 4.01 -20.59
N ARG A 648 34.18 4.62 -20.20
CA ARG A 648 34.37 6.07 -20.23
C ARG A 648 34.37 6.63 -21.65
N GLU A 649 35.10 6.00 -22.57
CA GLU A 649 35.15 6.45 -23.98
C GLU A 649 33.79 6.27 -24.66
N VAL A 650 33.09 5.16 -24.40
CA VAL A 650 31.71 4.94 -24.85
C VAL A 650 30.78 6.03 -24.29
N GLY A 651 30.91 6.35 -23.00
CA GLY A 651 30.18 7.45 -22.35
C GLY A 651 30.43 8.80 -23.02
N GLN A 652 31.68 9.13 -23.34
CA GLN A 652 32.04 10.39 -24.03
C GLN A 652 31.49 10.47 -25.46
N ILE A 653 31.54 9.38 -26.23
CA ILE A 653 30.96 9.34 -27.58
C ILE A 653 29.44 9.57 -27.52
N TRP A 654 28.77 8.96 -26.55
CA TRP A 654 27.34 9.15 -26.33
C TRP A 654 27.00 10.55 -25.81
N ALA A 655 27.83 11.13 -24.95
CA ALA A 655 27.69 12.51 -24.48
C ALA A 655 27.84 13.52 -25.61
N GLU A 656 28.77 13.28 -26.55
CA GLU A 656 28.90 14.05 -27.78
C GLU A 656 27.64 13.94 -28.66
N ALA A 657 27.13 12.72 -28.86
CA ALA A 657 25.89 12.49 -29.61
C ALA A 657 24.68 13.22 -28.99
N LEU A 658 24.57 13.21 -27.65
CA LEU A 658 23.54 13.93 -26.91
C LEU A 658 23.70 15.45 -27.04
N SER A 659 24.94 15.96 -26.98
CA SER A 659 25.24 17.38 -27.20
C SER A 659 24.83 17.83 -28.60
N LEU A 660 25.15 17.04 -29.63
CA LEU A 660 24.77 17.31 -31.03
C LEU A 660 23.25 17.27 -31.23
N TYR A 661 22.55 16.31 -30.62
CA TYR A 661 21.09 16.27 -30.61
C TYR A 661 20.50 17.54 -29.99
N ARG A 662 20.97 17.95 -28.80
CA ARG A 662 20.55 19.19 -28.13
C ARG A 662 20.89 20.44 -28.93
N GLY A 663 21.98 20.40 -29.70
CA GLY A 663 22.39 21.43 -30.67
C GLY A 663 21.56 21.46 -31.96
N GLY A 664 20.61 20.53 -32.13
CA GLY A 664 19.70 20.50 -33.29
C GLY A 664 20.31 19.87 -34.55
N GLU A 665 21.32 18.99 -34.43
CA GLU A 665 21.91 18.30 -35.57
C GLU A 665 20.82 17.58 -36.40
N SER A 666 20.78 17.89 -37.70
CA SER A 666 19.81 17.31 -38.63
C SER A 666 20.14 15.85 -38.94
N LEU A 667 19.15 14.96 -38.98
CA LEU A 667 19.35 13.57 -39.39
C LEU A 667 19.41 13.39 -40.91
N ASN A 668 19.10 14.43 -41.69
CA ASN A 668 19.15 14.36 -43.15
C ASN A 668 20.59 14.57 -43.66
N LEU A 669 20.97 13.82 -44.68
CA LEU A 669 22.21 14.08 -45.42
C LEU A 669 22.08 15.39 -46.20
N THR A 670 23.15 16.18 -46.24
CA THR A 670 23.23 17.30 -47.17
C THR A 670 23.27 16.75 -48.61
N ARG A 671 22.96 17.60 -49.59
CA ARG A 671 22.93 17.19 -51.00
C ARG A 671 24.24 16.52 -51.45
N GLU A 672 25.37 17.13 -51.12
CA GLU A 672 26.70 16.64 -51.48
C GLU A 672 26.97 15.25 -50.87
N ILE A 673 26.62 15.06 -49.60
CA ILE A 673 26.81 13.77 -48.91
C ILE A 673 25.82 12.72 -49.45
N ALA A 674 24.60 13.11 -49.81
CA ALA A 674 23.64 12.21 -50.44
C ALA A 674 24.10 11.73 -51.82
N GLU A 675 24.74 12.60 -52.62
CA GLU A 675 25.35 12.23 -53.91
C GLU A 675 26.55 11.28 -53.72
N MET A 676 27.36 11.48 -52.68
CA MET A 676 28.41 10.51 -52.29
C MET A 676 27.82 9.17 -51.84
N ALA A 677 26.77 9.20 -51.01
CA ALA A 677 26.08 8.01 -50.53
C ALA A 677 25.55 7.16 -51.69
N GLN A 678 24.96 7.80 -52.70
CA GLN A 678 24.45 7.12 -53.89
C GLN A 678 25.57 6.40 -54.66
N LYS A 679 26.71 7.07 -54.90
CA LYS A 679 27.86 6.45 -55.58
C LYS A 679 28.40 5.24 -54.82
N ILE A 680 28.48 5.35 -53.49
CA ILE A 680 28.93 4.25 -52.62
C ILE A 680 27.94 3.09 -52.68
N GLN A 681 26.62 3.38 -52.63
CA GLN A 681 25.58 2.35 -52.76
C GLN A 681 25.65 1.62 -54.11
N GLU A 682 25.85 2.35 -55.21
CA GLU A 682 26.03 1.77 -56.56
C GLU A 682 27.21 0.78 -56.60
N GLY A 683 28.31 1.08 -55.89
CA GLY A 683 29.47 0.18 -55.77
C GLY A 683 29.25 -1.08 -54.93
N HIS A 684 28.18 -1.15 -54.13
CA HIS A 684 27.83 -2.32 -53.31
C HIS A 684 26.64 -3.12 -53.89
N MET A 685 26.23 -2.80 -55.12
CA MET A 685 25.19 -3.53 -55.84
C MET A 685 25.64 -4.96 -56.14
N ASP A 686 24.71 -5.91 -55.99
CA ASP A 686 24.91 -7.28 -56.45
C ASP A 686 24.90 -7.28 -57.98
N ILE A 687 26.03 -7.66 -58.58
CA ILE A 687 26.22 -7.72 -60.03
C ILE A 687 26.02 -9.15 -60.46
N ASP A 688 25.06 -9.41 -61.35
CA ASP A 688 24.91 -10.74 -61.94
C ASP A 688 26.12 -11.04 -62.83
N PRO A 689 26.89 -12.11 -62.59
CA PRO A 689 28.10 -12.41 -63.37
C PRO A 689 27.82 -12.61 -64.87
N ARG A 690 26.56 -12.88 -65.25
CA ARG A 690 26.16 -12.98 -66.66
C ARG A 690 26.03 -11.63 -67.35
N GLU A 691 25.91 -10.52 -66.62
CA GLU A 691 25.78 -9.18 -67.21
C GLU A 691 26.93 -8.88 -68.17
N GLY A 692 28.18 -9.17 -67.79
CA GLY A 692 29.35 -8.98 -68.66
C GLY A 692 29.25 -9.77 -69.96
N LEU A 693 28.89 -11.06 -69.87
CA LEU A 693 28.70 -11.93 -71.04
C LEU A 693 27.58 -11.42 -71.95
N VAL A 694 26.45 -11.00 -71.36
CA VAL A 694 25.33 -10.43 -72.11
C VAL A 694 25.73 -9.12 -72.78
N HIS A 695 26.47 -8.24 -72.09
CA HIS A 695 26.97 -7.00 -72.67
C HIS A 695 27.88 -7.24 -73.88
N GLU A 696 28.81 -8.20 -73.80
CA GLU A 696 29.65 -8.59 -74.94
C GLU A 696 28.80 -9.15 -76.09
N TYR A 697 27.86 -10.05 -75.79
CA TYR A 697 26.96 -10.64 -76.77
C TYR A 697 26.07 -9.61 -77.49
N LEU A 698 25.58 -8.59 -76.78
CA LEU A 698 24.77 -7.50 -77.36
C LEU A 698 25.60 -6.54 -78.21
N ASN A 699 26.91 -6.43 -77.94
CA ASN A 699 27.84 -5.59 -78.68
C ASN A 699 28.56 -6.31 -79.83
N ALA A 700 28.52 -7.64 -79.87
CA ALA A 700 29.07 -8.43 -80.97
C ALA A 700 28.43 -8.05 -82.31
N LEU A 701 29.27 -7.73 -83.29
CA LEU A 701 28.83 -7.46 -84.66
C LEU A 701 28.52 -8.77 -85.37
N LEU A 702 27.42 -8.79 -86.13
CA LEU A 702 26.85 -9.94 -86.80
C LEU A 702 27.26 -9.94 -88.28
N PRO A 703 27.34 -11.13 -88.93
CA PRO A 703 27.58 -11.28 -90.36
C PRO A 703 26.27 -11.10 -91.16
N ASP A 704 26.37 -10.84 -92.46
CA ASP A 704 25.21 -10.62 -93.35
C ASP A 704 24.21 -11.80 -93.37
N ASN A 705 24.71 -13.03 -93.19
CA ASN A 705 23.90 -14.26 -93.20
C ASN A 705 23.45 -14.73 -91.81
N TRP A 706 23.50 -13.88 -90.77
CA TRP A 706 23.16 -14.24 -89.39
C TRP A 706 21.76 -14.87 -89.23
N ASP A 707 20.77 -14.37 -89.96
CA ASP A 707 19.39 -14.85 -89.89
C ASP A 707 19.19 -16.23 -90.53
N ASP A 708 20.16 -16.72 -91.31
CA ASP A 708 20.14 -18.05 -91.94
C ASP A 708 20.95 -19.10 -91.17
N MET A 709 21.73 -18.68 -90.18
CA MET A 709 22.50 -19.58 -89.32
C MET A 709 21.60 -20.34 -88.33
N ASP A 710 21.88 -21.63 -88.16
CA ASP A 710 21.34 -22.42 -87.05
C ASP A 710 22.05 -22.10 -85.72
N LEU A 711 21.57 -22.68 -84.62
CA LEU A 711 22.11 -22.42 -83.28
C LEU A 711 23.60 -22.77 -83.17
N TRP A 712 24.04 -23.86 -83.82
CA TRP A 712 25.44 -24.28 -83.76
C TRP A 712 26.35 -23.28 -84.48
N ALA A 713 25.97 -22.87 -85.68
CA ALA A 713 26.69 -21.87 -86.47
C ALA A 713 26.75 -20.51 -85.75
N ARG A 714 25.66 -20.10 -85.10
CA ARG A 714 25.64 -18.86 -84.29
C ARG A 714 26.59 -18.93 -83.10
N ARG A 715 26.60 -20.01 -82.34
CA ARG A 715 27.53 -20.21 -81.22
C ARG A 715 28.98 -20.22 -81.68
N SER A 716 29.28 -20.97 -82.74
CA SER A 716 30.63 -21.06 -83.30
C SER A 716 31.14 -19.69 -83.76
N TYR A 717 30.27 -18.88 -84.37
CA TYR A 717 30.63 -17.53 -84.79
C TYR A 717 30.95 -16.59 -83.60
N LEU A 718 30.17 -16.69 -82.51
CA LEU A 718 30.32 -15.81 -81.35
C LEU A 718 31.64 -16.00 -80.60
N GLU A 719 32.35 -17.11 -80.82
CA GLU A 719 33.72 -17.31 -80.30
C GLU A 719 34.71 -16.28 -80.87
N LYS A 720 34.48 -15.81 -82.11
CA LYS A 720 35.30 -14.77 -82.75
C LYS A 720 34.48 -13.94 -83.76
N PRO A 721 33.72 -12.94 -83.29
CA PRO A 721 32.87 -12.13 -84.15
C PRO A 721 33.70 -11.25 -85.12
N THR A 722 33.53 -11.44 -86.43
CA THR A 722 34.21 -10.66 -87.49
C THR A 722 33.25 -9.89 -88.40
N GLY A 723 32.03 -9.66 -87.93
CA GLY A 723 30.93 -9.07 -88.69
C GLY A 723 30.97 -7.55 -88.68
N THR A 724 29.98 -6.95 -89.32
CA THR A 724 29.84 -5.50 -89.46
C THR A 724 28.47 -4.98 -89.04
N ILE A 725 27.48 -5.86 -88.85
CA ILE A 725 26.10 -5.49 -88.56
C ILE A 725 25.87 -5.43 -87.05
N PRO A 726 25.44 -4.29 -86.47
CA PRO A 726 25.07 -4.25 -85.06
C PRO A 726 23.78 -5.03 -84.79
N ARG A 727 23.73 -5.75 -83.65
CA ARG A 727 22.51 -6.41 -83.20
C ARG A 727 21.41 -5.37 -82.92
N ALA A 728 20.29 -5.48 -83.63
CA ALA A 728 19.17 -4.54 -83.52
C ALA A 728 18.08 -4.98 -82.52
N ARG A 729 17.91 -6.30 -82.34
CA ARG A 729 16.92 -6.88 -81.43
C ARG A 729 17.44 -8.17 -80.80
N VAL A 730 16.91 -8.52 -79.64
CA VAL A 730 17.30 -9.71 -78.87
C VAL A 730 16.11 -10.23 -78.04
N CYS A 731 16.12 -11.50 -77.65
CA CYS A 731 15.22 -12.04 -76.62
C CYS A 731 15.95 -12.89 -75.58
N ALA A 732 15.33 -13.14 -74.43
CA ALA A 732 15.94 -13.93 -73.36
C ALA A 732 16.28 -15.37 -73.77
N ALA A 733 15.45 -16.01 -74.60
CA ALA A 733 15.73 -17.35 -75.12
C ALA A 733 16.98 -17.38 -76.01
N GLU A 734 17.19 -16.32 -76.79
CA GLU A 734 18.35 -16.13 -77.65
C GLU A 734 19.63 -15.98 -76.81
N ILE A 735 19.60 -15.19 -75.72
CA ILE A 735 20.73 -15.06 -74.80
C ILE A 735 21.02 -16.39 -74.09
N TRP A 736 19.99 -17.07 -73.59
CA TRP A 736 20.13 -18.36 -72.93
C TRP A 736 20.80 -19.39 -73.83
N ALA A 737 20.35 -19.48 -75.08
CA ALA A 737 20.83 -20.47 -76.03
C ALA A 737 22.18 -20.07 -76.66
N GLU A 738 22.36 -18.82 -77.06
CA GLU A 738 23.52 -18.40 -77.85
C GLU A 738 24.65 -17.88 -76.98
N CYS A 739 24.37 -16.95 -76.07
CA CYS A 739 25.36 -16.31 -75.20
C CYS A 739 25.82 -17.24 -74.07
N LEU A 740 24.88 -17.90 -73.39
CA LEU A 740 25.19 -18.74 -72.24
C LEU A 740 25.45 -20.21 -72.61
N GLY A 741 25.24 -20.58 -73.88
CA GLY A 741 25.50 -21.93 -74.38
C GLY A 741 24.53 -23.01 -73.85
N ASN A 742 23.47 -22.64 -73.15
CA ASN A 742 22.56 -23.57 -72.49
C ASN A 742 21.59 -24.23 -73.49
N ASP A 743 21.06 -25.40 -73.11
CA ASP A 743 20.07 -26.11 -73.92
C ASP A 743 18.74 -25.31 -73.98
N PRO A 744 18.26 -24.91 -75.18
CA PRO A 744 16.98 -24.23 -75.35
C PRO A 744 15.79 -24.99 -74.76
N ALA A 745 15.84 -26.33 -74.74
CA ALA A 745 14.76 -27.16 -74.19
C ALA A 745 14.56 -26.98 -72.67
N LYS A 746 15.58 -26.48 -71.97
CA LYS A 746 15.54 -26.21 -70.52
C LYS A 746 15.13 -24.77 -70.18
N PHE A 747 14.92 -23.93 -71.20
CA PHE A 747 14.55 -22.54 -70.99
C PHE A 747 13.12 -22.44 -70.45
N ASN A 748 12.99 -21.78 -69.30
CA ASN A 748 11.72 -21.69 -68.57
C ASN A 748 11.48 -20.24 -68.09
N VAL A 749 10.31 -20.01 -67.49
CA VAL A 749 9.87 -18.67 -67.06
C VAL A 749 10.82 -18.04 -66.02
N TRP A 750 11.46 -18.83 -65.17
CA TRP A 750 12.39 -18.32 -64.14
C TRP A 750 13.68 -17.80 -64.77
N GLU A 751 14.27 -18.55 -65.70
CA GLU A 751 15.45 -18.10 -66.46
C GLU A 751 15.14 -16.89 -67.33
N ALA A 752 13.95 -16.86 -67.93
CA ALA A 752 13.50 -15.72 -68.72
C ALA A 752 13.43 -14.44 -67.88
N ARG A 753 12.87 -14.50 -66.67
CA ARG A 753 12.77 -13.35 -65.76
C ARG A 753 14.13 -12.77 -65.42
N SER A 754 15.08 -13.64 -65.04
CA SER A 754 16.42 -13.21 -64.67
C SER A 754 17.15 -12.51 -65.83
N LEU A 755 16.99 -12.99 -67.07
CA LEU A 755 17.58 -12.36 -68.25
C LEU A 755 16.85 -11.07 -68.66
N TYR A 756 15.56 -10.94 -68.39
CA TYR A 756 14.84 -9.67 -68.58
C TYR A 756 15.37 -8.58 -67.65
N ASP A 757 15.68 -8.92 -66.40
CA ASP A 757 16.22 -7.96 -65.42
C ASP A 757 17.60 -7.46 -65.85
N ILE A 758 18.48 -8.36 -66.33
CA ILE A 758 19.75 -7.98 -66.97
C ILE A 758 19.50 -7.04 -68.15
N LEU A 759 18.64 -7.43 -69.11
CA LEU A 759 18.37 -6.64 -70.32
C LEU A 759 17.79 -5.26 -70.04
N ARG A 760 17.01 -5.09 -68.97
CA ARG A 760 16.48 -3.79 -68.53
C ARG A 760 17.56 -2.90 -67.91
N GLY A 761 18.61 -3.50 -67.35
CA GLY A 761 19.78 -2.79 -66.83
C GLY A 761 20.75 -2.32 -67.93
N VAL A 762 20.74 -2.94 -69.10
CA VAL A 762 21.65 -2.59 -70.21
C VAL A 762 21.27 -1.24 -70.84
N PRO A 763 22.18 -0.24 -70.87
CA PRO A 763 21.94 1.03 -71.52
C PRO A 763 21.61 0.87 -73.01
N ASN A 764 20.66 1.66 -73.51
CA ASN A 764 20.21 1.67 -74.91
C ASN A 764 19.47 0.41 -75.39
N TRP A 765 19.04 -0.48 -74.50
CA TRP A 765 18.13 -1.57 -74.83
C TRP A 765 16.79 -1.35 -74.15
N LYS A 766 15.69 -1.46 -74.90
CA LYS A 766 14.33 -1.25 -74.36
C LYS A 766 13.42 -2.39 -74.78
N GLU A 767 12.53 -2.79 -73.87
CA GLU A 767 11.45 -3.71 -74.20
C GLU A 767 10.57 -3.08 -75.28
N ARG A 768 10.38 -3.80 -76.38
CA ARG A 768 9.62 -3.32 -77.53
C ARG A 768 8.14 -3.14 -77.16
N VAL A 769 7.41 -2.29 -77.89
CA VAL A 769 5.95 -2.22 -77.81
C VAL A 769 5.35 -2.39 -79.22
N PRO A 770 4.48 -3.39 -79.49
CA PRO A 770 4.12 -4.51 -78.60
C PRO A 770 5.31 -5.44 -78.32
N SER A 771 5.32 -6.02 -77.12
CA SER A 771 6.50 -6.64 -76.52
C SER A 771 6.90 -7.99 -77.10
N ARG A 772 6.03 -8.68 -77.83
CA ARG A 772 6.34 -10.02 -78.37
C ARG A 772 6.52 -10.01 -79.88
N THR A 773 7.63 -10.55 -80.38
CA THR A 773 7.85 -10.81 -81.81
C THR A 773 8.33 -12.24 -82.07
N LYS A 774 8.13 -12.73 -83.30
CA LYS A 774 8.59 -14.05 -83.70
C LYS A 774 10.08 -14.02 -84.06
N PHE A 775 10.87 -14.87 -83.42
CA PHE A 775 12.26 -15.19 -83.76
C PHE A 775 12.31 -16.53 -84.51
N LYS A 776 13.19 -16.64 -85.52
CA LYS A 776 13.27 -17.82 -86.41
C LYS A 776 13.56 -19.11 -85.62
N LEU A 777 14.50 -19.05 -84.67
CA LEU A 777 14.92 -20.20 -83.85
C LEU A 777 14.10 -20.37 -82.56
N TYR A 778 13.45 -19.32 -82.06
CA TYR A 778 12.87 -19.30 -80.70
C TYR A 778 11.36 -19.05 -80.64
N GLY A 779 10.68 -18.89 -81.77
CA GLY A 779 9.25 -18.64 -81.82
C GLY A 779 8.87 -17.28 -81.24
N LEU A 780 7.67 -17.17 -80.66
CA LEU A 780 7.13 -15.90 -80.16
C LEU A 780 7.70 -15.54 -78.78
N GLN A 781 8.65 -14.60 -78.73
CA GLN A 781 9.37 -14.21 -77.52
C GLN A 781 9.18 -12.74 -77.18
N THR A 782 9.39 -12.36 -75.92
CA THR A 782 9.51 -10.95 -75.52
C THR A 782 10.80 -10.37 -76.08
N THR A 783 10.68 -9.23 -76.76
CA THR A 783 11.73 -8.64 -77.59
C THR A 783 12.24 -7.35 -76.98
N PHE A 784 13.56 -7.24 -76.88
CA PHE A 784 14.26 -5.99 -76.59
C PHE A 784 14.88 -5.48 -77.88
N GLU A 785 14.71 -4.19 -78.15
CA GLU A 785 15.29 -3.51 -79.31
C GLU A 785 16.32 -2.48 -78.84
N LYS A 786 17.40 -2.34 -79.63
CA LYS A 786 18.41 -1.33 -79.37
C LYS A 786 17.80 0.03 -79.71
N SER A 787 17.60 0.88 -78.70
CA SER A 787 17.10 2.23 -78.90
C SER A 787 18.17 3.04 -79.61
N ILE A 788 17.92 3.37 -80.88
CA ILE A 788 18.69 4.39 -81.58
C ILE A 788 18.29 5.72 -80.92
N ASN A 789 19.16 6.30 -80.10
CA ASN A 789 19.01 7.72 -79.77
C ASN A 789 19.03 8.48 -81.09
N LYS A 790 17.92 9.13 -81.43
CA LYS A 790 17.97 10.32 -82.28
C LYS A 790 18.61 11.45 -81.51
#